data_AF-A0A4V1XE47-F1
#
_entry.id   AF-A0A4V1XE47-F1
#
_cell.length_a   1.000
_cell.length_b   1.000
_cell.length_c   1.000
_cell.angle_alpha   90.00
_cell.angle_beta   90.00
_cell.angle_gamma   90.00
#
_symmetry.space_group_name_H-M   'P 1'
#
loop_
_entity.id
_entity.type
_entity.pdbx_description
1 polymer ?
#
loop_
_entity_poly.entity_id
_entity_poly.type
_entity_poly.pdbx_seq_one_letter_code
_entity_poly.pdbx_strand_id
1 'polypeptide(L)'
;MNIFQHNSKGVLELERAPELRRRRSLFFSSENRALSIRSNKGSSSATSPVSRKGFSFSSLRGSIQPELSKRLYRLIKSTNTLISAHESAGKERVVIATQLSEWGEQTGDEAVSDISDKVGVVLSEIGELEDSYAHALDDARARLKVIRNTERSVQPSRGHKDKIADEIQRLKLREPQSARIVTLEHELVRAEAENLVAEAQLSNITRKNLKEAYDAELAAIIERAEKQILLAKHGRRLLALLDEEPVTPGDRRRPYTHGAQARQILNDAEEDLKNWALQLDEAAVPGERANEDTIPSEGESAVTAPSTMASEAAGSSPRASGDRDSRSLETARQQAYPSTESTGKGHVGNGGTFLSYGSAIGGETSRGHNKIHAASSLSVMEHHTIIVSCRSPEQQGDMDALIWTSRLSQRSALTLCRSCNRRLRPQLARSYASATAQPDIYDVVCVGGGPAGLSLLTALRANPVTAGLRVALVEAQDLQNLRSWKLPPDRYSNRCSSLTPASANFLNRIGAWEHVNCERVQPYHEMQVWDGVSDARIEFDWAPGSAGGKTIAYMIENLNLTSGLIKRLDELGNTAIFDSARVENIALGEETEEMDLREWPIVHLAGGKQLAARLLVGADGANSPVRTFAQIPSRGWDYERHGVVATLELEGEGWGGDDMKVAYQRFLPTGPVAMLPLPGNLSTLVWSTTPSNAALLKSLSAKDFIALVNAAFRLSPVDLEFMHTAQSGQQDELTWRLQHTPVDSHAVPQTVVGVQEGTVASFPLKLRHADTYIGERVALVGDAAHTIHPLAGQGLNQGQGDVEGLARTIEYAASHGQDVGTRMSLEPYNSERYAANHVLLGVCDKLHRLYSVGGGPLVPLRSLGLNAVNAMRPVKQFFMNQAAGNGIKLF
;
A
#
# COMPACT_ATOMS: atom_id res chain seq x y z
N MET A 1 61.74 28.90 1.20
CA MET A 1 62.65 30.03 1.51
C MET A 1 61.76 31.26 1.72
N ASN A 2 61.86 31.91 2.88
CA ASN A 2 61.18 33.15 3.35
C ASN A 2 59.71 33.39 2.91
N ILE A 3 58.70 33.35 3.80
CA ILE A 3 58.41 34.29 4.90
C ILE A 3 58.14 35.72 4.38
N PHE A 4 56.88 36.18 4.47
CA PHE A 4 56.46 37.28 5.35
C PHE A 4 54.94 37.32 5.54
N GLN A 5 54.46 37.96 6.62
CA GLN A 5 53.04 38.07 7.00
C GLN A 5 52.49 39.50 6.92
N HIS A 6 51.16 39.59 6.88
CA HIS A 6 50.31 40.71 7.33
C HIS A 6 50.50 42.13 6.75
N ASN A 7 49.40 42.67 6.23
CA ASN A 7 48.73 43.78 6.93
C ASN A 7 47.21 43.78 6.69
N SER A 8 46.44 44.54 7.50
CA SER A 8 44.97 44.47 7.55
C SER A 8 44.28 45.85 7.58
N LYS A 9 43.23 46.01 6.76
CA LYS A 9 42.11 47.00 6.72
C LYS A 9 41.27 46.61 5.47
N GLY A 10 39.93 46.63 5.37
CA GLY A 10 38.88 47.37 6.08
C GLY A 10 38.44 48.58 5.23
N VAL A 11 37.16 48.93 4.97
CA VAL A 11 35.83 48.52 5.48
C VAL A 11 34.74 49.11 4.51
N LEU A 12 33.52 48.54 4.38
CA LEU A 12 32.33 49.02 3.60
C LEU A 12 32.48 49.05 2.04
N GLU A 13 31.45 49.03 1.16
CA GLU A 13 30.03 48.59 1.14
C GLU A 13 29.49 48.58 -0.33
N LEU A 14 28.19 48.30 -0.55
CA LEU A 14 27.34 48.52 -1.76
C LEU A 14 27.29 47.45 -2.88
N GLU A 15 26.12 46.77 -2.91
CA GLU A 15 25.23 46.42 -4.04
C GLU A 15 25.75 46.25 -5.48
N ARG A 16 25.33 45.12 -6.13
CA ARG A 16 24.54 45.14 -7.39
C ARG A 16 23.91 43.78 -7.74
N ALA A 17 22.89 43.81 -8.58
CA ALA A 17 22.10 42.65 -9.03
C ALA A 17 22.64 42.03 -10.35
N PRO A 18 22.28 40.78 -10.69
CA PRO A 18 22.63 40.16 -11.96
C PRO A 18 21.62 40.52 -13.06
N GLU A 19 22.08 41.18 -14.13
CA GLU A 19 21.29 41.36 -15.36
C GLU A 19 21.40 40.15 -16.31
N LEU A 20 20.30 39.85 -17.00
CA LEU A 20 20.21 38.81 -18.02
C LEU A 20 21.01 39.20 -19.28
N ARG A 21 21.90 38.32 -19.74
CA ARG A 21 22.43 38.37 -21.12
C ARG A 21 22.14 37.10 -21.89
N ARG A 22 21.11 37.18 -22.75
CA ARG A 22 20.98 36.30 -23.92
C ARG A 22 22.26 36.38 -24.76
N ARG A 23 22.78 35.25 -25.22
CA ARG A 23 23.56 35.17 -26.46
C ARG A 23 23.00 34.04 -27.32
N ARG A 24 22.91 34.31 -28.62
CA ARG A 24 22.47 33.35 -29.64
C ARG A 24 23.62 32.40 -29.98
N SER A 25 23.27 31.18 -30.36
CA SER A 25 24.10 30.33 -31.21
C SER A 25 24.30 30.98 -32.59
N LEU A 26 25.52 30.89 -33.14
CA LEU A 26 25.80 30.91 -34.58
C LEU A 26 27.15 30.23 -34.86
N PHE A 27 27.07 29.17 -35.67
CA PHE A 27 28.08 28.57 -36.57
C PHE A 27 29.44 28.05 -36.07
N PHE A 28 29.77 26.89 -36.65
CA PHE A 28 31.08 26.24 -36.70
C PHE A 28 32.13 27.10 -37.42
N SER A 29 33.40 26.89 -37.05
CA SER A 29 34.52 26.89 -38.00
C SER A 29 35.33 25.62 -37.76
N SER A 30 35.85 25.01 -38.82
CA SER A 30 36.52 23.71 -38.77
C SER A 30 37.90 23.76 -38.15
N GLU A 31 38.27 22.74 -37.39
CA GLU A 31 39.64 22.20 -37.43
C GLU A 31 39.63 20.68 -37.30
N ASN A 32 40.56 19.99 -37.97
CA ASN A 32 40.52 18.54 -38.11
C ASN A 32 40.99 17.83 -36.83
N ARG A 33 40.29 16.76 -36.43
CA ARG A 33 40.87 15.69 -35.62
C ARG A 33 40.68 14.33 -36.29
N ALA A 34 41.73 13.53 -36.21
CA ALA A 34 41.77 12.18 -36.76
C ALA A 34 42.27 11.21 -35.70
N LEU A 35 41.63 10.04 -35.66
CA LEU A 35 42.15 8.74 -35.18
C LEU A 35 42.45 8.56 -33.67
N SER A 36 42.08 7.35 -33.22
CA SER A 36 42.62 6.58 -32.09
C SER A 36 42.44 7.11 -30.66
N ILE A 37 41.60 6.41 -29.88
CA ILE A 37 41.51 6.53 -28.42
C ILE A 37 42.57 5.63 -27.75
N ARG A 38 43.87 5.95 -27.89
CA ARG A 38 44.95 5.27 -27.13
C ARG A 38 46.06 6.21 -26.66
N SER A 39 46.00 6.67 -25.40
CA SER A 39 47.21 7.09 -24.64
C SER A 39 47.04 7.20 -23.10
N ASN A 40 47.31 6.08 -22.43
CA ASN A 40 48.24 5.97 -21.29
C ASN A 40 47.96 6.70 -19.93
N LYS A 41 47.56 5.90 -18.93
CA LYS A 41 47.93 5.88 -17.48
C LYS A 41 48.24 7.18 -16.71
N GLY A 42 47.58 7.32 -15.55
CA GLY A 42 48.09 8.07 -14.39
C GLY A 42 47.36 7.71 -13.09
N SER A 43 48.06 7.13 -12.10
CA SER A 43 47.47 6.65 -10.84
C SER A 43 47.92 7.46 -9.62
N SER A 44 47.02 7.73 -8.67
CA SER A 44 47.37 7.93 -7.25
C SER A 44 46.14 7.84 -6.33
N SER A 45 46.38 7.43 -5.08
CA SER A 45 45.38 7.22 -4.04
C SER A 45 45.44 8.29 -2.94
N ALA A 46 44.30 8.68 -2.36
CA ALA A 46 44.26 9.44 -1.12
C ALA A 46 43.06 9.08 -0.23
N THR A 47 43.32 8.57 0.98
CA THR A 47 42.31 8.38 2.03
C THR A 47 42.07 9.69 2.80
N SER A 48 40.93 9.82 3.49
CA SER A 48 40.67 10.92 4.43
C SER A 48 39.77 10.47 5.60
N PRO A 49 39.94 11.03 6.82
CA PRO A 49 39.52 10.37 8.05
C PRO A 49 38.13 10.76 8.59
N VAL A 50 37.61 9.89 9.47
CA VAL A 50 36.33 10.06 10.20
C VAL A 50 36.38 11.21 11.21
N SER A 51 35.35 12.05 11.21
CA SER A 51 35.15 13.11 12.22
C SER A 51 33.92 12.82 13.09
N ARG A 52 34.12 12.62 14.41
CA ARG A 52 33.03 12.53 15.39
C ARG A 52 32.53 13.94 15.73
N LYS A 53 31.21 14.16 15.73
CA LYS A 53 30.58 15.35 16.33
C LYS A 53 29.83 14.96 17.61
N GLY A 54 30.09 15.69 18.69
CA GLY A 54 29.43 15.51 19.98
C GLY A 54 28.02 16.09 20.00
N PHE A 55 27.25 15.72 21.03
CA PHE A 55 25.90 16.21 21.26
C PHE A 55 25.89 17.71 21.61
N SER A 56 24.92 18.44 21.06
CA SER A 56 24.59 19.81 21.44
C SER A 56 23.13 19.89 21.89
N PHE A 57 22.88 20.45 23.08
CA PHE A 57 21.58 20.38 23.75
C PHE A 57 20.50 21.32 23.17
N SER A 58 20.81 22.11 22.13
CA SER A 58 19.90 23.09 21.52
C SER A 58 18.72 22.51 20.74
N SER A 59 18.53 21.19 20.70
CA SER A 59 17.52 20.52 19.85
C SER A 59 16.09 20.53 20.41
N LEU A 60 15.89 20.84 21.70
CA LEU A 60 14.59 20.71 22.40
C LEU A 60 13.56 21.82 22.09
N ARG A 61 13.85 22.73 21.14
CA ARG A 61 12.82 23.54 20.43
C ARG A 61 12.99 23.44 18.92
N GLY A 62 13.11 22.20 18.43
CA GLY A 62 13.07 21.91 17.00
C GLY A 62 11.83 22.51 16.36
N SER A 63 12.02 23.43 15.40
CA SER A 63 10.93 24.12 14.74
C SER A 63 10.06 23.12 13.97
N ILE A 64 8.76 23.09 14.31
CA ILE A 64 7.78 22.26 13.61
C ILE A 64 7.59 22.85 12.21
N GLN A 65 8.44 22.45 11.26
CA GLN A 65 8.22 22.82 9.86
C GLN A 65 6.85 22.30 9.40
N PRO A 66 6.11 23.05 8.56
CA PRO A 66 4.86 22.63 7.97
C PRO A 66 4.92 21.23 7.35
N GLU A 67 3.80 20.53 7.40
CA GLU A 67 3.67 19.19 6.83
C GLU A 67 3.92 19.22 5.31
N LEU A 68 3.38 20.24 4.62
CA LEU A 68 3.62 20.50 3.19
C LEU A 68 5.09 20.81 2.88
N SER A 69 5.75 21.68 3.64
CA SER A 69 7.17 22.01 3.38
C SER A 69 8.09 20.81 3.64
N LYS A 70 7.73 19.92 4.58
CA LYS A 70 8.39 18.62 4.79
C LYS A 70 8.17 17.68 3.59
N ARG A 71 6.97 17.60 3.03
CA ARG A 71 6.69 16.81 1.80
C ARG A 71 7.51 17.31 0.62
N LEU A 72 7.47 18.62 0.36
CA LEU A 72 8.22 19.24 -0.75
C LEU A 72 9.75 19.11 -0.56
N TYR A 73 10.24 19.15 0.68
CA TYR A 73 11.65 18.83 0.97
C TYR A 73 12.02 17.37 0.61
N ARG A 74 11.14 16.39 0.88
CA ARG A 74 11.36 15.00 0.44
C ARG A 74 11.42 14.91 -1.08
N LEU A 75 10.49 15.55 -1.80
CA LEU A 75 10.49 15.58 -3.27
C LEU A 75 11.82 16.13 -3.82
N ILE A 76 12.23 17.32 -3.37
CA ILE A 76 13.51 17.96 -3.77
C ILE A 76 14.74 17.10 -3.40
N LYS A 77 14.65 16.21 -2.40
CA LYS A 77 15.69 15.22 -2.09
C LYS A 77 15.64 14.06 -3.09
N SER A 78 14.48 13.47 -3.34
CA SER A 78 14.31 12.35 -4.29
C SER A 78 14.74 12.74 -5.71
N THR A 79 14.40 13.93 -6.18
CA THR A 79 14.87 14.43 -7.49
C THR A 79 16.39 14.55 -7.54
N ASN A 80 17.09 14.88 -6.44
CA ASN A 80 18.56 14.84 -6.40
C ASN A 80 19.09 13.41 -6.59
N THR A 81 18.45 12.41 -6.00
CA THR A 81 18.85 11.01 -6.17
C THR A 81 18.63 10.54 -7.61
N LEU A 82 17.56 11.01 -8.27
CA LEU A 82 17.33 10.76 -9.70
C LEU A 82 18.39 11.43 -10.59
N ILE A 83 18.69 12.71 -10.37
CA ILE A 83 19.75 13.45 -11.09
C ILE A 83 21.08 12.69 -11.01
N SER A 84 21.52 12.34 -9.81
CA SER A 84 22.77 11.60 -9.62
C SER A 84 22.75 10.19 -10.22
N ALA A 85 21.58 9.56 -10.38
CA ALA A 85 21.46 8.29 -11.08
C ALA A 85 21.63 8.44 -12.60
N HIS A 86 21.08 9.49 -13.22
CA HIS A 86 21.30 9.78 -14.65
C HIS A 86 22.74 10.21 -14.93
N GLU A 87 23.32 11.08 -14.09
CA GLU A 87 24.75 11.41 -14.13
C GLU A 87 25.64 10.15 -14.12
N SER A 88 25.37 9.21 -13.20
CA SER A 88 26.10 7.94 -13.13
C SER A 88 25.85 7.08 -14.37
N ALA A 89 24.60 6.96 -14.83
CA ALA A 89 24.27 6.18 -16.03
C ALA A 89 24.96 6.70 -17.30
N GLY A 90 25.09 8.03 -17.46
CA GLY A 90 25.85 8.64 -18.55
C GLY A 90 27.35 8.32 -18.46
N LYS A 91 27.94 8.47 -17.27
CA LYS A 91 29.36 8.17 -17.02
C LYS A 91 29.70 6.70 -17.26
N GLU A 92 28.91 5.77 -16.75
CA GLU A 92 29.07 4.33 -17.01
C GLU A 92 28.86 3.98 -18.49
N ARG A 93 27.96 4.67 -19.21
CA ARG A 93 27.76 4.47 -20.66
C ARG A 93 29.03 4.81 -21.45
N VAL A 94 29.72 5.90 -21.11
CA VAL A 94 30.99 6.31 -21.75
C VAL A 94 32.14 5.35 -21.38
N VAL A 95 32.16 4.80 -20.16
CA VAL A 95 33.09 3.73 -19.77
C VAL A 95 32.86 2.47 -20.60
N ILE A 96 31.61 2.02 -20.76
CA ILE A 96 31.22 0.87 -21.60
C ILE A 96 31.59 1.11 -23.07
N ALA A 97 31.38 2.33 -23.59
CA ALA A 97 31.77 2.72 -24.94
C ALA A 97 33.29 2.57 -25.17
N THR A 98 34.10 3.01 -24.20
CA THR A 98 35.56 2.89 -24.24
C THR A 98 35.99 1.42 -24.20
N GLN A 99 35.43 0.64 -23.28
CA GLN A 99 35.70 -0.80 -23.15
C GLN A 99 35.33 -1.60 -24.41
N LEU A 100 34.25 -1.21 -25.10
CA LEU A 100 33.83 -1.85 -26.36
C LEU A 100 34.84 -1.62 -27.49
N SER A 101 35.38 -0.40 -27.62
CA SER A 101 36.45 -0.11 -28.59
C SER A 101 37.75 -0.86 -28.22
N GLU A 102 38.18 -0.78 -26.95
CA GLU A 102 39.37 -1.49 -26.46
C GLU A 102 39.28 -3.03 -26.64
N TRP A 103 38.11 -3.62 -26.43
CA TRP A 103 37.86 -5.05 -26.64
C TRP A 103 37.91 -5.42 -28.12
N GLY A 104 37.25 -4.66 -28.99
CA GLY A 104 37.22 -4.95 -30.43
C GLY A 104 38.60 -4.96 -31.06
N GLU A 105 39.46 -4.00 -30.71
CA GLU A 105 40.85 -3.94 -31.16
C GLU A 105 41.68 -5.16 -30.70
N GLN A 106 41.32 -5.78 -29.55
CA GLN A 106 41.97 -6.99 -29.05
C GLN A 106 41.50 -8.28 -29.74
N THR A 107 40.40 -8.27 -30.51
CA THR A 107 39.92 -9.47 -31.22
C THR A 107 40.81 -9.88 -32.40
N GLY A 108 41.53 -8.94 -33.01
CA GLY A 108 42.29 -9.15 -34.23
C GLY A 108 41.43 -9.28 -35.51
N ASP A 109 40.12 -9.04 -35.43
CA ASP A 109 39.22 -8.98 -36.58
C ASP A 109 38.98 -7.51 -36.98
N GLU A 110 39.36 -7.16 -38.22
CA GLU A 110 39.26 -5.78 -38.74
C GLU A 110 37.81 -5.26 -38.81
N ALA A 111 36.84 -6.13 -39.08
CA ALA A 111 35.43 -5.74 -39.14
C ALA A 111 34.88 -5.48 -37.74
N VAL A 112 35.18 -6.38 -36.79
CA VAL A 112 34.75 -6.22 -35.39
C VAL A 112 35.38 -4.96 -34.80
N SER A 113 36.68 -4.74 -34.99
CA SER A 113 37.38 -3.55 -34.45
C SER A 113 36.89 -2.23 -35.07
N ASP A 114 36.57 -2.20 -36.37
CA ASP A 114 36.12 -0.96 -37.03
C ASP A 114 34.67 -0.60 -36.68
N ILE A 115 33.82 -1.60 -36.43
CA ILE A 115 32.42 -1.39 -36.02
C ILE A 115 32.29 -1.16 -34.51
N SER A 116 33.06 -1.87 -33.66
CA SER A 116 33.01 -1.70 -32.20
C SER A 116 33.38 -0.28 -31.77
N ASP A 117 34.38 0.33 -32.42
CA ASP A 117 34.80 1.71 -32.18
C ASP A 117 33.67 2.71 -32.50
N LYS A 118 33.00 2.55 -33.64
CA LYS A 118 31.90 3.44 -34.06
C LYS A 118 30.62 3.24 -33.26
N VAL A 119 30.33 2.01 -32.83
CA VAL A 119 29.27 1.74 -31.86
C VAL A 119 29.64 2.35 -30.50
N GLY A 120 30.93 2.35 -30.13
CA GLY A 120 31.46 3.11 -29.00
C GLY A 120 31.14 4.60 -29.10
N VAL A 121 31.41 5.25 -30.23
CA VAL A 121 31.04 6.66 -30.47
C VAL A 121 29.54 6.89 -30.23
N VAL A 122 28.67 6.07 -30.85
CA VAL A 122 27.20 6.17 -30.67
C VAL A 122 26.78 5.98 -29.21
N LEU A 123 27.44 5.08 -28.47
CA LEU A 123 27.16 4.88 -27.04
C LEU A 123 27.65 6.07 -26.20
N SER A 124 28.77 6.71 -26.55
CA SER A 124 29.28 7.91 -25.87
C SER A 124 28.29 9.08 -25.99
N GLU A 125 27.80 9.35 -27.21
CA GLU A 125 26.76 10.37 -27.46
C GLU A 125 25.48 10.09 -26.66
N ILE A 126 25.04 8.82 -26.56
CA ILE A 126 23.91 8.42 -25.70
C ILE A 126 24.18 8.75 -24.22
N GLY A 127 25.44 8.66 -23.76
CA GLY A 127 25.86 9.03 -22.41
C GLY A 127 25.82 10.54 -22.16
N GLU A 128 26.24 11.36 -23.12
CA GLU A 128 26.20 12.83 -23.01
C GLU A 128 24.75 13.37 -23.01
N LEU A 129 23.81 12.67 -23.66
CA LEU A 129 22.37 12.96 -23.56
C LEU A 129 21.80 12.66 -22.15
N GLU A 130 22.31 11.68 -21.41
CA GLU A 130 21.89 11.44 -20.02
C GLU A 130 22.35 12.56 -19.08
N ASP A 131 23.58 13.05 -19.26
CA ASP A 131 24.13 14.15 -18.46
C ASP A 131 23.42 15.49 -18.78
N SER A 132 23.11 15.73 -20.06
CA SER A 132 22.28 16.86 -20.50
C SER A 132 20.88 16.84 -19.88
N TYR A 133 20.26 15.67 -19.79
CA TYR A 133 18.96 15.49 -19.12
C TYR A 133 19.05 15.65 -17.59
N ALA A 134 20.14 15.17 -16.97
CA ALA A 134 20.39 15.37 -15.54
C ALA A 134 20.50 16.87 -15.17
N HIS A 135 21.08 17.69 -16.05
CA HIS A 135 21.09 19.15 -15.89
C HIS A 135 19.68 19.76 -15.93
N ALA A 136 18.84 19.38 -16.91
CA ALA A 136 17.45 19.85 -17.01
C ALA A 136 16.63 19.47 -15.75
N LEU A 137 16.89 18.30 -15.17
CA LEU A 137 16.28 17.87 -13.91
C LEU A 137 16.69 18.75 -12.71
N ASP A 138 17.93 19.28 -12.60
CA ASP A 138 18.24 20.21 -11.49
C ASP A 138 17.62 21.60 -11.69
N ASP A 139 17.37 22.03 -12.93
CA ASP A 139 16.65 23.25 -13.25
C ASP A 139 15.16 23.15 -12.85
N ALA A 140 14.48 22.05 -13.22
CA ALA A 140 13.13 21.75 -12.74
C ALA A 140 13.09 21.70 -11.20
N ARG A 141 14.05 20.99 -10.60
CA ARG A 141 14.25 20.93 -9.14
C ARG A 141 14.55 22.30 -8.53
N ALA A 142 15.20 23.23 -9.25
CA ALA A 142 15.48 24.58 -8.76
C ALA A 142 14.22 25.40 -8.60
N ARG A 143 13.25 25.29 -9.53
CA ARG A 143 11.93 25.90 -9.39
C ARG A 143 11.16 25.33 -8.19
N LEU A 144 11.26 24.02 -7.93
CA LEU A 144 10.73 23.42 -6.69
C LEU A 144 11.42 23.96 -5.42
N LYS A 145 12.74 24.23 -5.45
CA LYS A 145 13.47 24.92 -4.35
C LYS A 145 12.87 26.32 -4.08
N VAL A 146 12.42 27.06 -5.10
CA VAL A 146 11.74 28.37 -4.95
C VAL A 146 10.42 28.23 -4.19
N ILE A 147 9.52 27.34 -4.62
CA ILE A 147 8.21 27.11 -3.96
C ILE A 147 8.39 26.82 -2.46
N ARG A 148 9.35 25.94 -2.13
CA ARG A 148 9.68 25.59 -0.73
C ARG A 148 10.17 26.78 0.08
N ASN A 149 10.93 27.69 -0.54
CA ASN A 149 11.41 28.90 0.12
C ASN A 149 10.27 29.90 0.37
N THR A 150 9.36 30.06 -0.59
CA THR A 150 8.17 30.92 -0.46
C THR A 150 7.23 30.42 0.63
N GLU A 151 6.90 29.12 0.66
CA GLU A 151 6.11 28.51 1.75
C GLU A 151 6.82 28.76 3.09
N ARG A 152 8.15 28.64 3.18
CA ARG A 152 8.89 28.94 4.42
C ARG A 152 8.78 30.40 4.87
N SER A 153 8.68 31.37 3.94
CA SER A 153 8.50 32.79 4.27
C SER A 153 7.06 33.19 4.66
N VAL A 154 6.04 32.37 4.35
CA VAL A 154 4.65 32.65 4.78
C VAL A 154 4.38 32.25 6.24
N GLN A 155 5.10 31.26 6.78
CA GLN A 155 4.86 30.72 8.13
C GLN A 155 4.88 31.74 9.28
N PRO A 156 5.73 32.79 9.29
CA PRO A 156 5.69 33.82 10.32
C PRO A 156 4.36 34.58 10.37
N SER A 157 3.67 34.75 9.22
CA SER A 157 2.38 35.44 9.15
C SER A 157 1.25 34.55 9.72
N ARG A 158 1.16 33.29 9.25
CA ARG A 158 0.25 32.26 9.83
C ARG A 158 0.40 32.20 11.36
N GLY A 159 1.64 31.98 11.82
CA GLY A 159 1.99 31.92 13.24
C GLY A 159 2.03 33.26 13.99
N HIS A 160 1.67 34.38 13.36
CA HIS A 160 1.38 35.65 14.03
C HIS A 160 -0.13 35.78 14.27
N LYS A 161 -0.94 35.58 13.23
CA LYS A 161 -2.41 35.54 13.29
C LYS A 161 -2.89 34.54 14.35
N ASP A 162 -2.35 33.32 14.34
CA ASP A 162 -2.74 32.25 15.26
C ASP A 162 -2.44 32.61 16.73
N LYS A 163 -1.37 33.36 17.01
CA LYS A 163 -1.04 33.84 18.38
C LYS A 163 -2.02 34.90 18.88
N ILE A 164 -2.47 35.80 18.01
CA ILE A 164 -3.45 36.83 18.39
C ILE A 164 -4.79 36.15 18.72
N ALA A 165 -5.22 35.18 17.91
CA ALA A 165 -6.40 34.37 18.18
C ALA A 165 -6.30 33.61 19.53
N ASP A 166 -5.14 32.99 19.80
CA ASP A 166 -4.80 32.34 21.08
C ASP A 166 -4.91 33.30 22.28
N GLU A 167 -4.41 34.54 22.13
CA GLU A 167 -4.46 35.56 23.19
C GLU A 167 -5.89 36.07 23.42
N ILE A 168 -6.66 36.32 22.36
CA ILE A 168 -8.09 36.66 22.44
C ILE A 168 -8.86 35.56 23.16
N GLN A 169 -8.63 34.27 22.83
CA GLN A 169 -9.32 33.16 23.47
C GLN A 169 -8.95 33.05 24.96
N ARG A 170 -7.68 33.24 25.33
CA ARG A 170 -7.25 33.25 26.74
C ARG A 170 -7.83 34.42 27.53
N LEU A 171 -7.94 35.60 26.93
CA LEU A 171 -8.53 36.77 27.58
C LEU A 171 -10.05 36.62 27.73
N LYS A 172 -10.77 36.14 26.71
CA LYS A 172 -12.21 35.85 26.80
C LYS A 172 -12.55 34.81 27.88
N LEU A 173 -11.63 33.90 28.19
CA LEU A 173 -11.78 32.91 29.29
C LEU A 173 -11.43 33.45 30.69
N ARG A 174 -10.73 34.59 30.81
CA ARG A 174 -10.29 35.16 32.10
C ARG A 174 -11.00 36.46 32.48
N GLU A 175 -11.14 37.36 31.51
CA GLU A 175 -11.63 38.74 31.68
C GLU A 175 -12.57 39.10 30.51
N PRO A 176 -13.79 38.55 30.44
CA PRO A 176 -14.68 38.71 29.29
C PRO A 176 -15.16 40.15 29.02
N GLN A 177 -14.84 41.11 29.89
CA GLN A 177 -15.14 42.55 29.73
C GLN A 177 -13.88 43.41 29.50
N SER A 178 -12.71 42.80 29.26
CA SER A 178 -11.45 43.53 29.10
C SER A 178 -11.41 44.29 27.76
N ALA A 179 -11.22 45.61 27.81
CA ALA A 179 -11.12 46.47 26.62
C ALA A 179 -9.98 46.06 25.65
N ARG A 180 -8.98 45.34 26.16
CA ARG A 180 -7.87 44.75 25.37
C ARG A 180 -8.35 43.72 24.34
N ILE A 181 -9.54 43.12 24.53
CA ILE A 181 -10.11 42.18 23.55
C ILE A 181 -10.41 42.92 22.24
N VAL A 182 -11.00 44.12 22.29
CA VAL A 182 -11.37 44.90 21.11
C VAL A 182 -10.13 45.37 20.34
N THR A 183 -9.04 45.73 21.03
CA THR A 183 -7.78 46.10 20.36
C THR A 183 -7.13 44.91 19.68
N LEU A 184 -7.11 43.74 20.33
CA LEU A 184 -6.58 42.51 19.73
C LEU A 184 -7.44 42.01 18.56
N GLU A 185 -8.76 42.23 18.58
CA GLU A 185 -9.64 41.89 17.45
C GLU A 185 -9.35 42.76 16.22
N HIS A 186 -9.06 44.06 16.40
CA HIS A 186 -8.56 44.90 15.29
C HIS A 186 -7.16 44.46 14.79
N GLU A 187 -6.26 44.06 15.69
CA GLU A 187 -4.95 43.50 15.31
C GLU A 187 -5.08 42.17 14.56
N LEU A 188 -6.05 41.32 14.94
CA LEU A 188 -6.33 40.05 14.27
C LEU A 188 -6.81 40.28 12.83
N VAL A 189 -7.74 41.21 12.61
CA VAL A 189 -8.23 41.55 11.26
C VAL A 189 -7.09 42.04 10.37
N ARG A 190 -6.14 42.82 10.92
CA ARG A 190 -4.94 43.23 10.20
C ARG A 190 -4.01 42.06 9.87
N ALA A 191 -3.71 41.21 10.86
CA ALA A 191 -2.85 40.04 10.66
C ALA A 191 -3.46 39.02 9.69
N GLU A 192 -4.80 38.90 9.65
CA GLU A 192 -5.52 38.08 8.68
C GLU A 192 -5.41 38.66 7.26
N ALA A 193 -5.57 39.97 7.07
CA ALA A 193 -5.36 40.62 5.77
C ALA A 193 -3.91 40.46 5.27
N GLU A 194 -2.91 40.66 6.14
CA GLU A 194 -1.50 40.44 5.82
C GLU A 194 -1.21 38.96 5.46
N ASN A 195 -1.84 38.00 6.15
CA ASN A 195 -1.75 36.58 5.81
C ASN A 195 -2.42 36.25 4.47
N LEU A 196 -3.62 36.79 4.19
CA LEU A 196 -4.33 36.54 2.92
C LEU A 196 -3.51 36.98 1.70
N VAL A 197 -2.80 38.12 1.78
CA VAL A 197 -1.89 38.57 0.73
C VAL A 197 -0.70 37.60 0.57
N ALA A 198 -0.13 37.13 1.67
CA ALA A 198 0.98 36.17 1.65
C ALA A 198 0.58 34.80 1.05
N GLU A 199 -0.61 34.29 1.38
CA GLU A 199 -1.16 33.05 0.81
C GLU A 199 -1.48 33.20 -0.69
N ALA A 200 -2.01 34.36 -1.12
CA ALA A 200 -2.26 34.64 -2.53
C ALA A 200 -0.95 34.70 -3.35
N GLN A 201 0.10 35.35 -2.82
CA GLN A 201 1.43 35.34 -3.42
C GLN A 201 2.02 33.93 -3.50
N LEU A 202 1.91 33.14 -2.43
CA LEU A 202 2.33 31.73 -2.42
C LEU A 202 1.60 30.90 -3.48
N SER A 203 0.28 31.04 -3.59
CA SER A 203 -0.55 30.32 -4.58
C SER A 203 -0.10 30.63 -6.01
N ASN A 204 0.11 31.91 -6.33
CA ASN A 204 0.58 32.35 -7.64
C ASN A 204 2.00 31.86 -7.97
N ILE A 205 2.93 31.99 -7.01
CA ILE A 205 4.32 31.51 -7.16
C ILE A 205 4.36 29.99 -7.31
N THR A 206 3.55 29.26 -6.54
CA THR A 206 3.43 27.80 -6.61
C THR A 206 2.90 27.37 -7.97
N ARG A 207 1.78 27.93 -8.45
CA ARG A 207 1.20 27.60 -9.76
C ARG A 207 2.18 27.86 -10.90
N LYS A 208 2.88 29.01 -10.88
CA LYS A 208 3.87 29.37 -11.90
C LYS A 208 5.05 28.40 -11.91
N ASN A 209 5.74 28.24 -10.78
CA ASN A 209 6.95 27.40 -10.71
C ASN A 209 6.62 25.91 -10.90
N LEU A 210 5.43 25.45 -10.53
CA LEU A 210 4.99 24.08 -10.78
C LEU A 210 4.79 23.80 -12.27
N LYS A 211 4.14 24.72 -13.01
CA LYS A 211 4.05 24.61 -14.48
C LYS A 211 5.46 24.61 -15.07
N GLU A 212 6.23 25.67 -14.84
CA GLU A 212 7.56 25.85 -15.44
C GLU A 212 8.58 24.76 -15.08
N ALA A 213 8.39 24.01 -13.98
CA ALA A 213 9.23 22.86 -13.64
C ALA A 213 8.91 21.67 -14.53
N TYR A 214 7.66 21.22 -14.54
CA TYR A 214 7.26 20.02 -15.26
C TYR A 214 7.15 20.23 -16.78
N ASP A 215 6.87 21.45 -17.23
CA ASP A 215 6.93 21.86 -18.65
C ASP A 215 8.35 21.67 -19.22
N ALA A 216 9.37 22.11 -18.48
CA ALA A 216 10.78 21.91 -18.84
C ALA A 216 11.25 20.46 -18.68
N GLU A 217 10.81 19.76 -17.62
CA GLU A 217 11.14 18.35 -17.38
C GLU A 217 10.58 17.44 -18.49
N LEU A 218 9.33 17.64 -18.89
CA LEU A 218 8.68 16.88 -19.95
C LEU A 218 9.29 17.18 -21.33
N ALA A 219 9.62 18.45 -21.63
CA ALA A 219 10.33 18.80 -22.86
C ALA A 219 11.70 18.11 -22.94
N ALA A 220 12.45 18.06 -21.83
CA ALA A 220 13.74 17.37 -21.77
C ALA A 220 13.63 15.83 -21.87
N ILE A 221 12.52 15.24 -21.38
CA ILE A 221 12.21 13.82 -21.57
C ILE A 221 12.00 13.52 -23.07
N ILE A 222 11.24 14.34 -23.79
CA ILE A 222 10.98 14.19 -25.23
C ILE A 222 12.30 14.32 -26.00
N GLU A 223 13.08 15.38 -25.75
CA GLU A 223 14.39 15.61 -26.39
C GLU A 223 15.34 14.42 -26.19
N ARG A 224 15.49 13.93 -24.96
CA ARG A 224 16.31 12.76 -24.64
C ARG A 224 15.83 11.51 -25.38
N ALA A 225 14.53 11.25 -25.37
CA ALA A 225 13.95 10.05 -25.99
C ALA A 225 14.14 10.05 -27.52
N GLU A 226 13.84 11.15 -28.20
CA GLU A 226 13.93 11.23 -29.66
C GLU A 226 15.38 11.16 -30.15
N LYS A 227 16.31 11.88 -29.50
CA LYS A 227 17.74 11.82 -29.83
C LYS A 227 18.34 10.44 -29.56
N GLN A 228 17.97 9.78 -28.46
CA GLN A 228 18.38 8.39 -28.20
C GLN A 228 17.81 7.41 -29.23
N ILE A 229 16.58 7.63 -29.74
CA ILE A 229 16.00 6.83 -30.83
C ILE A 229 16.75 7.03 -32.15
N LEU A 230 17.19 8.25 -32.48
CA LEU A 230 18.04 8.51 -33.67
C LEU A 230 19.39 7.78 -33.56
N LEU A 231 20.10 7.98 -32.45
CA LEU A 231 21.39 7.30 -32.19
C LEU A 231 21.26 5.77 -32.22
N ALA A 232 20.21 5.20 -31.59
CA ALA A 232 19.97 3.76 -31.61
C ALA A 232 19.67 3.20 -33.01
N LYS A 233 18.97 3.96 -33.88
CA LYS A 233 18.77 3.58 -35.29
C LYS A 233 20.11 3.51 -36.04
N HIS A 234 20.98 4.51 -35.88
CA HIS A 234 22.30 4.54 -36.53
C HIS A 234 23.26 3.49 -35.96
N GLY A 235 23.23 3.23 -34.65
CA GLY A 235 23.94 2.11 -34.03
C GLY A 235 23.54 0.74 -34.62
N ARG A 236 22.25 0.54 -34.92
CA ARG A 236 21.80 -0.66 -35.64
C ARG A 236 22.22 -0.69 -37.11
N ARG A 237 22.32 0.45 -37.79
CA ARG A 237 22.88 0.54 -39.16
C ARG A 237 24.36 0.14 -39.18
N LEU A 238 25.14 0.50 -38.16
CA LEU A 238 26.54 0.08 -38.02
C LEU A 238 26.67 -1.44 -37.83
N LEU A 239 25.90 -2.03 -36.91
CA LEU A 239 25.94 -3.48 -36.65
C LEU A 239 25.57 -4.32 -37.88
N ALA A 240 24.68 -3.81 -38.74
CA ALA A 240 24.29 -4.45 -40.01
C ALA A 240 25.40 -4.47 -41.09
N LEU A 241 26.63 -4.01 -40.79
CA LEU A 241 27.81 -4.11 -41.65
C LEU A 241 28.76 -5.26 -41.26
N LEU A 242 28.42 -6.03 -40.21
CA LEU A 242 29.16 -7.23 -39.81
C LEU A 242 28.67 -8.46 -40.57
N ASP A 243 29.60 -9.31 -41.03
CA ASP A 243 29.26 -10.58 -41.68
C ASP A 243 29.03 -11.68 -40.63
N GLU A 244 27.78 -12.15 -40.57
CA GLU A 244 27.30 -13.22 -39.68
C GLU A 244 27.59 -14.63 -40.23
N GLU A 245 28.13 -14.79 -41.45
CA GLU A 245 28.39 -16.12 -42.02
C GLU A 245 29.39 -16.94 -41.16
N PRO A 246 29.04 -18.19 -40.78
CA PRO A 246 29.89 -19.02 -39.93
C PRO A 246 31.09 -19.58 -40.71
N VAL A 247 32.29 -19.33 -40.20
CA VAL A 247 33.55 -19.71 -40.85
C VAL A 247 33.88 -21.18 -40.60
N THR A 248 34.12 -21.93 -41.67
CA THR A 248 34.60 -23.32 -41.59
C THR A 248 36.04 -23.41 -41.09
N PRO A 249 36.38 -24.34 -40.17
CA PRO A 249 37.75 -24.47 -39.64
C PRO A 249 38.79 -24.75 -40.73
N GLY A 250 39.59 -23.75 -41.06
CA GLY A 250 40.63 -23.79 -42.10
C GLY A 250 40.51 -22.64 -43.10
N ASP A 251 39.31 -22.09 -43.28
CA ASP A 251 39.05 -20.93 -44.14
C ASP A 251 39.33 -19.60 -43.43
N ARG A 252 39.44 -18.52 -44.21
CA ARG A 252 39.58 -17.14 -43.71
C ARG A 252 38.26 -16.39 -43.85
N ARG A 253 37.97 -15.48 -42.91
CA ARG A 253 36.90 -14.47 -43.06
C ARG A 253 37.13 -13.65 -44.34
N ARG A 254 36.04 -13.17 -44.93
CA ARG A 254 36.10 -12.23 -46.06
C ARG A 254 36.80 -10.94 -45.60
N PRO A 255 37.65 -10.30 -46.43
CA PRO A 255 38.27 -9.01 -46.09
C PRO A 255 37.21 -7.94 -45.84
N TYR A 256 37.41 -7.12 -44.81
CA TYR A 256 36.47 -6.06 -44.46
C TYR A 256 36.55 -4.88 -45.45
N THR A 257 35.40 -4.48 -46.01
CA THR A 257 35.31 -3.41 -47.01
C THR A 257 34.38 -2.26 -46.61
N HIS A 258 33.60 -2.41 -45.54
CA HIS A 258 32.52 -1.47 -45.21
C HIS A 258 32.94 -0.23 -44.40
N GLY A 259 34.22 -0.06 -44.03
CA GLY A 259 34.66 1.04 -43.16
C GLY A 259 34.30 2.46 -43.64
N ALA A 260 34.26 2.68 -44.96
CA ALA A 260 33.81 3.96 -45.54
C ALA A 260 32.28 4.17 -45.35
N GLN A 261 31.49 3.11 -45.50
CA GLN A 261 30.04 3.11 -45.26
C GLN A 261 29.73 3.28 -43.76
N ALA A 262 30.49 2.60 -42.90
CA ALA A 262 30.40 2.72 -41.44
C ALA A 262 30.71 4.16 -40.97
N ARG A 263 31.71 4.82 -41.58
CA ARG A 263 31.98 6.24 -41.33
C ARG A 263 30.85 7.15 -41.81
N GLN A 264 30.24 6.87 -42.97
CA GLN A 264 29.12 7.68 -43.44
C GLN A 264 27.90 7.59 -42.50
N ILE A 265 27.62 6.42 -41.91
CA ILE A 265 26.53 6.27 -40.93
C ILE A 265 26.73 7.17 -39.69
N LEU A 266 27.97 7.43 -39.27
CA LEU A 266 28.24 8.41 -38.21
C LEU A 266 28.02 9.86 -38.69
N ASN A 267 28.40 10.19 -39.93
CA ASN A 267 28.11 11.51 -40.51
C ASN A 267 26.58 11.75 -40.58
N ASP A 268 25.82 10.75 -41.03
CA ASP A 268 24.35 10.78 -41.08
C ASP A 268 23.75 11.00 -39.67
N ALA A 269 24.32 10.36 -38.64
CA ALA A 269 23.88 10.52 -37.26
C ALA A 269 24.17 11.93 -36.70
N GLU A 270 25.33 12.50 -37.03
CA GLU A 270 25.71 13.87 -36.67
C GLU A 270 24.80 14.90 -37.37
N GLU A 271 24.40 14.64 -38.62
CA GLU A 271 23.47 15.49 -39.38
C GLU A 271 22.03 15.38 -38.86
N ASP A 272 21.51 14.18 -38.60
CA ASP A 272 20.20 13.97 -37.98
C ASP A 272 20.07 14.65 -36.61
N LEU A 273 21.12 14.58 -35.77
CA LEU A 273 21.14 15.26 -34.46
C LEU A 273 21.19 16.79 -34.56
N LYS A 274 21.82 17.35 -35.61
CA LYS A 274 21.83 18.80 -35.89
C LYS A 274 20.50 19.28 -36.46
N ASN A 275 19.83 18.44 -37.24
CA ASN A 275 18.54 18.75 -37.88
C ASN A 275 17.32 18.49 -36.97
N TRP A 276 17.50 17.76 -35.87
CA TRP A 276 16.46 17.55 -34.87
C TRP A 276 16.01 18.88 -34.25
N ALA A 277 14.69 19.05 -34.12
CA ALA A 277 14.06 20.17 -33.43
C ALA A 277 12.80 19.70 -32.70
N LEU A 278 12.61 20.17 -31.47
CA LEU A 278 11.47 19.79 -30.62
C LEU A 278 10.14 20.26 -31.23
N GLN A 279 9.27 19.31 -31.57
CA GLN A 279 7.91 19.60 -32.02
C GLN A 279 6.94 19.52 -30.84
N LEU A 280 6.66 20.68 -30.22
CA LEU A 280 5.56 20.81 -29.27
C LEU A 280 4.32 21.32 -30.02
N ASP A 281 3.26 20.51 -30.06
CA ASP A 281 1.94 21.00 -30.49
C ASP A 281 1.48 22.14 -29.58
N GLU A 282 0.97 23.24 -30.18
CA GLU A 282 0.36 24.34 -29.42
C GLU A 282 -1.03 23.94 -28.89
N ALA A 283 -1.04 23.05 -27.90
CA ALA A 283 -2.23 22.45 -27.30
C ALA A 283 -3.03 23.46 -26.46
N ALA A 284 -3.83 24.28 -27.15
CA ALA A 284 -5.02 25.00 -26.69
C ALA A 284 -4.97 25.57 -25.25
N VAL A 285 -4.52 26.83 -25.12
CA VAL A 285 -4.62 27.59 -23.86
C VAL A 285 -6.10 27.86 -23.52
N PRO A 286 -6.67 27.27 -22.45
CA PRO A 286 -8.05 27.56 -22.05
C PRO A 286 -8.03 28.78 -21.12
N GLY A 287 -7.99 29.99 -21.70
CA GLY A 287 -7.83 31.21 -20.91
C GLY A 287 -8.21 32.53 -21.59
N GLU A 288 -7.79 32.75 -22.84
CA GLU A 288 -8.04 34.03 -23.52
C GLU A 288 -9.41 34.05 -24.21
N ARG A 289 -10.44 34.40 -23.43
CA ARG A 289 -11.66 34.96 -23.99
C ARG A 289 -11.36 36.37 -24.50
N ALA A 290 -11.65 36.62 -25.77
CA ALA A 290 -11.65 37.97 -26.31
C ALA A 290 -12.69 38.83 -25.56
N ASN A 291 -12.25 39.95 -24.99
CA ASN A 291 -13.14 41.06 -24.64
C ASN A 291 -13.37 41.87 -25.92
N GLU A 292 -14.32 41.42 -26.74
CA GLU A 292 -14.78 42.11 -27.94
C GLU A 292 -15.69 43.28 -27.52
N ASP A 293 -15.08 44.38 -27.09
CA ASP A 293 -15.78 45.60 -26.69
C ASP A 293 -14.95 46.85 -27.06
N THR A 294 -14.57 46.96 -28.33
CA THR A 294 -13.88 48.15 -28.88
C THR A 294 -14.43 48.46 -30.28
N ILE A 295 -15.36 49.42 -30.35
CA ILE A 295 -15.94 49.96 -31.60
C ILE A 295 -14.90 50.90 -32.26
N PRO A 296 -14.75 50.89 -33.60
CA PRO A 296 -13.43 51.09 -34.21
C PRO A 296 -13.04 52.53 -34.53
N SER A 297 -11.74 52.74 -34.72
CA SER A 297 -11.16 53.88 -35.43
C SER A 297 -10.16 53.39 -36.49
N GLU A 298 -10.55 53.41 -37.77
CA GLU A 298 -9.64 53.19 -38.90
C GLU A 298 -8.95 54.50 -39.33
N GLY A 299 -7.74 54.38 -39.88
CA GLY A 299 -7.01 55.48 -40.53
C GLY A 299 -6.23 56.41 -39.57
N GLU A 300 -5.03 56.89 -39.89
CA GLU A 300 -4.14 56.64 -41.04
C GLU A 300 -2.69 56.58 -40.52
N SER A 301 -1.88 55.59 -40.90
CA SER A 301 -1.17 55.49 -42.19
C SER A 301 -0.20 56.65 -42.44
N ALA A 302 1.09 56.42 -42.20
CA ALA A 302 2.14 57.37 -42.57
C ALA A 302 2.39 57.33 -44.09
N VAL A 303 1.98 58.37 -44.80
CA VAL A 303 2.33 58.59 -46.22
C VAL A 303 3.21 59.84 -46.33
N THR A 304 4.46 59.65 -46.74
CA THR A 304 5.41 60.74 -47.02
C THR A 304 5.13 61.40 -48.36
N ALA A 305 4.82 62.70 -48.36
CA ALA A 305 4.92 63.58 -49.53
C ALA A 305 5.22 65.03 -49.11
N PRO A 306 6.35 65.64 -49.54
CA PRO A 306 6.70 67.03 -49.18
C PRO A 306 6.50 68.01 -50.34
N SER A 307 5.52 68.92 -50.25
CA SER A 307 5.46 70.11 -51.13
C SER A 307 4.56 71.26 -50.62
N THR A 308 5.18 72.26 -49.98
CA THR A 308 4.98 73.72 -50.14
C THR A 308 3.60 74.43 -50.04
N MET A 309 3.66 75.65 -49.45
CA MET A 309 2.73 76.83 -49.54
C MET A 309 1.47 76.93 -48.63
N ALA A 310 1.69 77.55 -47.46
CA ALA A 310 1.14 78.86 -47.02
C ALA A 310 -0.37 79.15 -46.80
N SER A 311 -0.63 80.11 -45.87
CA SER A 311 -1.88 80.89 -45.64
C SER A 311 -3.08 80.13 -45.00
N GLU A 312 -3.88 80.65 -44.04
CA GLU A 312 -3.72 81.77 -43.07
C GLU A 312 -4.76 81.68 -41.91
N ALA A 313 -4.48 82.43 -40.83
CA ALA A 313 -5.41 83.13 -39.91
C ALA A 313 -6.65 82.47 -39.22
N ALA A 314 -6.73 82.73 -37.90
CA ALA A 314 -7.93 82.83 -37.03
C ALA A 314 -8.79 81.56 -36.74
N GLY A 315 -9.47 81.44 -35.59
CA GLY A 315 -9.42 82.27 -34.38
C GLY A 315 -10.60 82.05 -33.41
N SER A 316 -10.57 82.76 -32.27
CA SER A 316 -11.64 82.95 -31.26
C SER A 316 -11.92 81.86 -30.19
N SER A 317 -12.49 82.35 -29.09
CA SER A 317 -13.01 81.73 -27.85
C SER A 317 -14.31 82.54 -27.51
N PRO A 318 -15.05 82.48 -26.36
CA PRO A 318 -14.85 81.75 -25.09
C PRO A 318 -16.15 81.24 -24.35
N ARG A 319 -15.96 80.73 -23.12
CA ARG A 319 -16.81 80.82 -21.88
C ARG A 319 -18.37 80.77 -21.94
N ALA A 320 -18.95 79.85 -21.17
CA ALA A 320 -20.18 80.06 -20.36
C ALA A 320 -20.12 79.27 -19.03
N SER A 321 -21.22 79.20 -18.25
CA SER A 321 -21.11 79.45 -16.79
C SER A 321 -22.33 79.10 -15.89
N GLY A 322 -22.06 78.61 -14.66
CA GLY A 322 -22.98 78.60 -13.50
C GLY A 322 -23.85 77.35 -13.28
N ASP A 323 -24.53 77.13 -12.13
CA ASP A 323 -24.33 77.72 -10.79
C ASP A 323 -24.91 76.84 -9.63
N ARG A 324 -25.69 77.39 -8.68
CA ARG A 324 -26.11 76.82 -7.35
C ARG A 324 -27.62 76.40 -7.29
N ASP A 325 -28.30 76.06 -6.16
CA ASP A 325 -27.99 76.09 -4.70
C ASP A 325 -28.84 75.08 -3.85
N SER A 326 -28.57 75.08 -2.54
CA SER A 326 -28.93 74.17 -1.44
C SER A 326 -30.29 74.35 -0.72
N ARG A 327 -30.75 73.32 0.04
CA ARG A 327 -31.26 73.38 1.45
C ARG A 327 -31.66 72.01 2.06
N SER A 328 -32.18 71.99 3.30
CA SER A 328 -31.98 70.92 4.32
C SER A 328 -33.14 70.72 5.33
N LEU A 329 -32.97 69.75 6.27
CA LEU A 329 -33.81 69.41 7.47
C LEU A 329 -35.05 68.51 7.16
N GLU A 330 -35.61 67.65 8.05
CA GLU A 330 -35.31 67.31 9.46
C GLU A 330 -35.83 65.90 9.93
N THR A 331 -35.24 65.39 11.03
CA THR A 331 -35.68 64.39 12.06
C THR A 331 -36.80 63.32 11.90
N ALA A 332 -36.42 62.08 12.31
CA ALA A 332 -37.04 61.22 13.36
C ALA A 332 -37.96 59.98 13.05
N ARG A 333 -37.63 58.89 13.78
CA ARG A 333 -38.37 57.69 14.27
C ARG A 333 -39.90 57.65 14.01
N GLN A 334 -40.53 56.50 13.72
CA GLN A 334 -40.65 55.31 14.62
C GLN A 334 -41.15 54.02 13.89
N GLN A 335 -41.42 52.93 14.61
CA GLN A 335 -41.86 51.60 14.08
C GLN A 335 -43.36 51.33 14.33
N ALA A 336 -44.03 50.54 13.47
CA ALA A 336 -45.04 49.50 13.85
C ALA A 336 -45.63 48.74 12.63
N TYR A 337 -46.14 47.51 12.86
CA TYR A 337 -47.08 46.79 11.99
C TYR A 337 -48.54 47.30 12.18
N PRO A 338 -49.48 46.93 11.29
CA PRO A 338 -50.49 45.96 11.73
C PRO A 338 -50.92 44.93 10.65
N SER A 339 -51.87 44.06 10.99
CA SER A 339 -52.53 43.06 10.14
C SER A 339 -54.03 42.93 10.51
N THR A 340 -54.76 41.91 10.00
CA THR A 340 -56.24 41.66 10.09
C THR A 340 -57.10 42.50 9.12
N GLU A 341 -58.25 42.05 8.57
CA GLU A 341 -58.92 40.73 8.57
C GLU A 341 -59.95 40.57 7.43
N SER A 342 -60.33 39.33 7.03
CA SER A 342 -61.74 38.82 6.92
C SER A 342 -61.94 37.58 6.01
N THR A 343 -62.73 36.61 6.52
CA THR A 343 -63.60 35.56 5.88
C THR A 343 -63.47 35.20 4.38
N GLY A 344 -63.59 33.95 3.89
CA GLY A 344 -64.12 32.63 4.37
C GLY A 344 -64.70 31.86 3.14
N LYS A 345 -65.01 30.55 3.06
CA LYS A 345 -65.18 29.36 3.94
C LYS A 345 -64.59 28.11 3.18
N GLY A 346 -64.88 26.80 3.37
CA GLY A 346 -65.80 26.01 4.22
C GLY A 346 -65.47 24.49 4.24
N HIS A 347 -66.29 23.65 4.89
CA HIS A 347 -66.10 22.20 5.17
C HIS A 347 -66.31 21.26 3.94
N VAL A 348 -66.10 19.92 3.92
CA VAL A 348 -66.21 18.78 4.90
C VAL A 348 -65.22 17.66 4.48
N GLY A 349 -64.73 16.68 5.26
CA GLY A 349 -64.83 16.33 6.71
C GLY A 349 -64.98 14.81 6.97
N ASN A 350 -64.47 14.29 8.12
CA ASN A 350 -64.40 12.86 8.57
C ASN A 350 -63.51 11.91 7.72
N GLY A 351 -62.95 10.80 8.23
CA GLY A 351 -62.81 10.29 9.61
C GLY A 351 -62.78 8.75 9.67
N GLY A 352 -61.90 8.12 10.47
CA GLY A 352 -61.87 6.66 10.69
C GLY A 352 -60.53 6.10 11.22
N THR A 353 -60.56 5.03 12.04
CA THR A 353 -59.40 4.57 12.83
C THR A 353 -59.40 3.06 13.12
N PHE A 354 -58.21 2.43 13.12
CA PHE A 354 -57.81 1.22 13.90
C PHE A 354 -58.36 -0.20 13.56
N LEU A 355 -57.44 -1.19 13.68
CA LEU A 355 -57.64 -2.65 13.94
C LEU A 355 -58.37 -3.52 12.86
N SER A 356 -58.27 -4.88 12.83
CA SER A 356 -57.21 -5.87 13.14
C SER A 356 -57.66 -7.32 12.75
N TYR A 357 -56.76 -8.33 12.87
CA TYR A 357 -57.01 -9.80 12.89
C TYR A 357 -57.37 -10.58 11.58
N GLY A 358 -57.06 -11.90 11.60
CA GLY A 358 -57.34 -12.92 10.54
C GLY A 358 -56.24 -13.03 9.46
N SER A 359 -55.46 -14.11 9.26
CA SER A 359 -55.55 -15.55 9.58
C SER A 359 -56.73 -16.33 8.96
N ALA A 360 -56.50 -16.95 7.78
CA ALA A 360 -56.81 -18.38 7.51
C ALA A 360 -56.41 -18.86 6.09
N ILE A 361 -55.58 -19.91 6.02
CA ILE A 361 -55.74 -21.19 5.27
C ILE A 361 -56.25 -21.18 3.80
N GLY A 362 -55.49 -21.86 2.92
CA GLY A 362 -55.92 -22.35 1.59
C GLY A 362 -55.25 -21.62 0.42
N GLY A 363 -55.02 -22.23 -0.75
CA GLY A 363 -55.22 -23.64 -1.14
C GLY A 363 -55.26 -23.79 -2.68
N GLU A 364 -54.65 -24.85 -3.20
CA GLU A 364 -54.80 -25.41 -4.58
C GLU A 364 -54.51 -24.52 -5.83
N THR A 365 -53.39 -24.86 -6.47
CA THR A 365 -53.20 -25.06 -7.93
C THR A 365 -54.25 -24.58 -8.95
N SER A 366 -53.79 -23.92 -10.02
CA SER A 366 -53.99 -24.40 -11.41
C SER A 366 -53.11 -23.68 -12.44
N ARG A 367 -53.12 -24.15 -13.70
CA ARG A 367 -52.23 -23.72 -14.81
C ARG A 367 -52.75 -22.47 -15.54
N GLY A 368 -51.85 -21.65 -16.07
CA GLY A 368 -52.16 -20.63 -17.08
C GLY A 368 -50.96 -20.28 -17.97
N HIS A 369 -50.91 -20.82 -19.18
CA HIS A 369 -49.95 -20.39 -20.21
C HIS A 369 -50.50 -19.15 -20.95
N ASN A 370 -49.67 -18.11 -21.09
CA ASN A 370 -49.25 -17.68 -22.45
C ASN A 370 -48.07 -16.70 -22.43
N LYS A 371 -47.24 -16.81 -23.48
CA LYS A 371 -46.32 -15.75 -23.92
C LYS A 371 -47.06 -14.87 -24.95
N ILE A 372 -46.58 -13.65 -25.20
CA ILE A 372 -46.38 -13.08 -26.55
C ILE A 372 -45.61 -11.75 -26.44
N HIS A 373 -44.53 -11.63 -27.23
CA HIS A 373 -43.82 -10.46 -27.80
C HIS A 373 -43.60 -9.18 -26.93
N ALA A 374 -42.38 -8.64 -26.78
CA ALA A 374 -41.40 -8.14 -27.78
C ALA A 374 -41.84 -6.79 -28.43
N ALA A 375 -40.95 -5.90 -28.91
CA ALA A 375 -39.53 -6.05 -29.22
C ALA A 375 -38.74 -4.71 -29.17
N SER A 376 -37.40 -4.80 -29.21
CA SER A 376 -36.45 -3.90 -29.91
C SER A 376 -36.37 -2.40 -29.46
N SER A 377 -35.33 -1.59 -29.80
CA SER A 377 -34.26 -1.76 -30.80
C SER A 377 -33.09 -0.77 -30.57
N LEU A 378 -31.83 -1.21 -30.84
CA LEU A 378 -30.72 -0.45 -31.48
C LEU A 378 -30.12 0.80 -30.75
N SER A 379 -28.87 1.28 -31.01
CA SER A 379 -27.75 0.77 -31.83
C SER A 379 -26.41 1.53 -31.62
N VAL A 380 -25.32 0.79 -31.32
CA VAL A 380 -23.97 0.81 -31.96
C VAL A 380 -23.16 2.14 -32.07
N MET A 381 -21.91 2.11 -31.59
CA MET A 381 -20.70 2.18 -32.46
C MET A 381 -19.44 1.58 -31.80
N GLU A 382 -18.62 0.92 -32.61
CA GLU A 382 -17.39 0.20 -32.25
C GLU A 382 -16.13 0.84 -32.88
N HIS A 383 -14.99 0.15 -32.75
CA HIS A 383 -13.75 0.12 -33.57
C HIS A 383 -12.50 0.27 -32.67
N HIS A 384 -11.38 -0.48 -32.85
CA HIS A 384 -11.07 -1.58 -33.78
C HIS A 384 -9.89 -2.39 -33.22
N THR A 385 -9.89 -3.73 -33.37
CA THR A 385 -8.68 -4.57 -33.35
C THR A 385 -8.81 -5.65 -34.43
N ILE A 386 -7.72 -5.96 -35.14
CA ILE A 386 -7.71 -6.89 -36.28
C ILE A 386 -6.89 -8.13 -35.96
N ILE A 387 -7.44 -9.31 -36.22
CA ILE A 387 -6.71 -10.59 -36.31
C ILE A 387 -7.10 -11.23 -37.64
N VAL A 388 -6.11 -11.75 -38.39
CA VAL A 388 -6.32 -12.41 -39.68
C VAL A 388 -5.64 -13.78 -39.68
N SER A 389 -6.42 -14.82 -39.92
CA SER A 389 -5.95 -16.07 -40.58
C SER A 389 -7.13 -16.78 -41.24
N CYS A 390 -6.87 -17.69 -42.19
CA CYS A 390 -7.83 -18.07 -43.23
C CYS A 390 -8.52 -19.43 -43.05
N ARG A 391 -9.85 -19.40 -43.26
CA ARG A 391 -10.71 -20.34 -44.03
C ARG A 391 -10.47 -21.86 -43.93
N SER A 392 -11.53 -22.56 -43.50
CA SER A 392 -11.89 -23.94 -43.86
C SER A 392 -12.41 -24.02 -45.33
N PRO A 393 -12.67 -25.23 -45.89
CA PRO A 393 -13.92 -25.97 -45.66
C PRO A 393 -13.72 -27.51 -45.54
N GLU A 394 -14.64 -28.43 -45.23
CA GLU A 394 -15.98 -28.57 -44.62
C GLU A 394 -16.33 -30.10 -44.72
N GLN A 395 -17.47 -30.51 -44.16
CA GLN A 395 -18.21 -31.78 -44.41
C GLN A 395 -17.66 -33.11 -43.85
N GLN A 396 -18.47 -34.14 -43.56
CA GLN A 396 -19.85 -34.22 -42.99
C GLN A 396 -20.14 -35.70 -42.67
N GLY A 397 -20.81 -36.03 -41.55
CA GLY A 397 -21.16 -37.43 -41.22
C GLY A 397 -21.68 -37.60 -39.79
N ASP A 398 -22.52 -38.62 -39.55
CA ASP A 398 -23.39 -38.71 -38.36
C ASP A 398 -23.48 -40.14 -37.79
N MET A 399 -24.03 -40.24 -36.57
CA MET A 399 -24.61 -41.42 -35.88
C MET A 399 -23.76 -42.65 -35.47
N ASP A 400 -23.75 -42.86 -34.15
CA ASP A 400 -24.11 -44.08 -33.38
C ASP A 400 -23.41 -45.46 -33.47
N ALA A 401 -23.21 -46.00 -32.25
CA ALA A 401 -23.53 -47.37 -31.79
C ALA A 401 -22.41 -48.36 -31.39
N LEU A 402 -22.79 -49.20 -30.42
CA LEU A 402 -22.30 -50.57 -30.12
C LEU A 402 -20.89 -50.77 -29.50
N ILE A 403 -20.87 -50.57 -28.17
CA ILE A 403 -20.59 -51.62 -27.17
C ILE A 403 -20.18 -53.00 -27.74
N TRP A 404 -18.98 -53.51 -27.43
CA TRP A 404 -18.83 -54.81 -26.73
C TRP A 404 -17.44 -55.05 -26.12
N THR A 405 -17.37 -56.08 -25.27
CA THR A 405 -16.22 -56.41 -24.41
C THR A 405 -15.34 -57.51 -24.99
N SER A 406 -14.06 -57.59 -24.55
CA SER A 406 -13.55 -58.76 -23.82
C SER A 406 -12.07 -58.60 -23.40
N ARG A 407 -11.61 -59.52 -22.53
CA ARG A 407 -10.22 -59.64 -22.04
C ARG A 407 -9.55 -60.88 -22.67
N LEU A 408 -8.25 -61.06 -22.34
CA LEU A 408 -7.39 -62.26 -22.47
C LEU A 408 -6.47 -62.26 -23.71
N SER A 409 -5.28 -62.89 -23.69
CA SER A 409 -4.34 -63.22 -22.59
C SER A 409 -3.04 -63.82 -23.18
N GLN A 410 -1.88 -63.38 -22.69
CA GLN A 410 -0.61 -64.15 -22.59
C GLN A 410 0.19 -64.61 -23.84
N ARG A 411 1.51 -64.29 -23.76
CA ARG A 411 2.69 -65.17 -23.94
C ARG A 411 3.41 -65.33 -25.30
N SER A 412 4.63 -64.74 -25.32
CA SER A 412 5.93 -65.29 -25.80
C SER A 412 6.15 -65.63 -27.29
N ALA A 413 7.35 -65.45 -27.88
CA ALA A 413 8.60 -64.77 -27.46
C ALA A 413 9.59 -64.66 -28.65
N LEU A 414 10.77 -64.07 -28.41
CA LEU A 414 11.95 -64.00 -29.31
C LEU A 414 11.79 -63.03 -30.52
N THR A 415 12.81 -62.34 -31.04
CA THR A 415 14.21 -62.05 -30.60
C THR A 415 14.73 -60.85 -31.40
N LEU A 416 15.60 -60.00 -30.85
CA LEU A 416 16.60 -59.26 -31.66
C LEU A 416 17.74 -58.63 -30.85
N CYS A 417 18.94 -58.70 -31.45
CA CYS A 417 20.21 -58.00 -31.20
C CYS A 417 20.81 -57.91 -29.76
N ARG A 418 22.12 -58.20 -29.65
CA ARG A 418 22.87 -58.23 -28.38
C ARG A 418 23.89 -57.08 -28.18
N SER A 419 24.04 -56.17 -29.13
CA SER A 419 25.14 -55.16 -29.13
C SER A 419 24.80 -53.81 -28.49
N CYS A 420 23.52 -53.42 -28.42
CA CYS A 420 23.13 -52.03 -28.11
C CYS A 420 22.73 -51.74 -26.64
N ASN A 421 23.07 -52.61 -25.68
CA ASN A 421 22.59 -52.47 -24.28
C ASN A 421 23.71 -52.30 -23.25
N ARG A 422 24.43 -51.17 -23.31
CA ARG A 422 25.29 -50.69 -22.21
C ARG A 422 24.44 -49.98 -21.14
N ARG A 423 23.63 -50.73 -20.39
CA ARG A 423 23.03 -50.22 -19.14
C ARG A 423 23.88 -50.60 -17.93
N LEU A 424 24.35 -49.57 -17.24
CA LEU A 424 24.43 -49.41 -15.78
C LEU A 424 24.45 -50.72 -14.97
N ARG A 425 25.64 -51.10 -14.48
CA ARG A 425 25.73 -51.90 -13.24
C ARG A 425 25.50 -50.97 -12.05
N PRO A 426 24.69 -51.34 -11.04
CA PRO A 426 24.65 -50.60 -9.79
C PRO A 426 25.95 -50.82 -9.02
N GLN A 427 26.84 -49.84 -8.99
CA GLN A 427 27.95 -49.84 -8.03
C GLN A 427 27.44 -49.34 -6.68
N LEU A 428 27.53 -50.19 -5.66
CA LEU A 428 27.41 -49.79 -4.26
C LEU A 428 28.66 -48.96 -3.87
N ALA A 429 28.69 -47.71 -4.31
CA ALA A 429 29.69 -46.75 -3.90
C ALA A 429 29.41 -46.31 -2.45
N ARG A 430 30.35 -46.58 -1.54
CA ARG A 430 30.35 -45.93 -0.22
C ARG A 430 30.48 -44.42 -0.43
N SER A 431 29.56 -43.65 0.12
CA SER A 431 29.69 -42.19 0.23
C SER A 431 30.84 -41.85 1.19
N TYR A 432 32.03 -41.63 0.64
CA TYR A 432 33.09 -40.96 1.38
C TYR A 432 32.67 -39.51 1.61
N ALA A 433 32.60 -39.09 2.88
CA ALA A 433 32.13 -37.77 3.27
C ALA A 433 33.18 -36.68 2.95
N SER A 434 33.16 -36.18 1.71
CA SER A 434 33.91 -35.00 1.27
C SER A 434 33.31 -34.39 0.00
N ALA A 435 31.99 -34.15 0.02
CA ALA A 435 31.33 -33.29 -0.95
C ALA A 435 30.80 -32.05 -0.22
N THR A 436 31.09 -30.86 -0.73
CA THR A 436 30.36 -29.65 -0.40
C THR A 436 28.91 -29.87 -0.84
N ALA A 437 28.00 -30.00 0.11
CA ALA A 437 26.61 -30.34 -0.20
C ALA A 437 25.93 -29.17 -0.91
N GLN A 438 25.75 -29.30 -2.23
CA GLN A 438 24.91 -28.38 -3.02
C GLN A 438 23.53 -28.24 -2.35
N PRO A 439 22.99 -27.02 -2.22
CA PRO A 439 21.71 -26.79 -1.59
C PRO A 439 20.58 -27.38 -2.43
N ASP A 440 19.56 -27.91 -1.75
CA ASP A 440 18.40 -28.53 -2.39
C ASP A 440 17.51 -27.41 -2.96
N ILE A 441 17.36 -27.34 -4.30
CA ILE A 441 16.75 -26.19 -5.01
C ILE A 441 15.21 -26.26 -5.01
N TYR A 442 14.53 -25.18 -4.59
CA TYR A 442 13.08 -25.03 -4.56
C TYR A 442 12.60 -23.70 -5.17
N ASP A 443 11.40 -23.70 -5.75
CA ASP A 443 10.75 -22.48 -6.26
C ASP A 443 10.23 -21.61 -5.10
N VAL A 444 9.59 -22.22 -4.10
CA VAL A 444 9.09 -21.51 -2.91
C VAL A 444 9.48 -22.28 -1.65
N VAL A 445 10.22 -21.62 -0.74
CA VAL A 445 10.49 -22.13 0.60
C VAL A 445 9.72 -21.27 1.59
N CYS A 446 8.74 -21.86 2.29
CA CYS A 446 8.00 -21.17 3.35
C CYS A 446 8.54 -21.59 4.72
N VAL A 447 8.92 -20.61 5.54
CA VAL A 447 9.37 -20.80 6.92
C VAL A 447 8.22 -20.44 7.85
N GLY A 448 7.73 -21.40 8.62
CA GLY A 448 6.60 -21.28 9.55
C GLY A 448 5.36 -22.07 9.10
N GLY A 449 5.12 -23.22 9.73
CA GLY A 449 3.94 -24.07 9.60
C GLY A 449 2.71 -23.55 10.35
N GLY A 450 2.61 -22.24 10.55
CA GLY A 450 1.42 -21.59 11.10
C GLY A 450 0.28 -21.49 10.08
N PRO A 451 -0.90 -20.96 10.48
CA PRO A 451 -2.05 -20.81 9.59
C PRO A 451 -1.78 -20.02 8.30
N ALA A 452 -0.80 -19.11 8.28
CA ALA A 452 -0.43 -18.37 7.08
C ALA A 452 0.40 -19.23 6.10
N GLY A 453 1.49 -19.86 6.56
CA GLY A 453 2.36 -20.67 5.71
C GLY A 453 1.67 -21.93 5.18
N LEU A 454 0.88 -22.60 6.01
CA LEU A 454 0.06 -23.74 5.57
C LEU A 454 -1.01 -23.33 4.54
N SER A 455 -1.71 -22.21 4.73
CA SER A 455 -2.64 -21.69 3.70
C SER A 455 -1.93 -21.32 2.40
N LEU A 456 -0.73 -20.75 2.46
CA LEU A 456 0.02 -20.35 1.26
C LEU A 456 0.45 -21.56 0.43
N LEU A 457 1.07 -22.55 1.06
CA LEU A 457 1.46 -23.75 0.34
C LEU A 457 0.23 -24.52 -0.16
N THR A 458 -0.85 -24.59 0.63
CA THR A 458 -2.11 -25.21 0.18
C THR A 458 -2.69 -24.48 -1.04
N ALA A 459 -2.70 -23.13 -1.05
CA ALA A 459 -3.17 -22.34 -2.18
C ALA A 459 -2.31 -22.55 -3.45
N LEU A 460 -0.98 -22.60 -3.30
CA LEU A 460 -0.05 -22.84 -4.41
C LEU A 460 -0.13 -24.28 -4.94
N ARG A 461 -0.36 -25.28 -4.07
CA ARG A 461 -0.55 -26.68 -4.49
C ARG A 461 -1.94 -26.94 -5.09
N ALA A 462 -2.97 -26.18 -4.68
CA ALA A 462 -4.34 -26.34 -5.15
C ALA A 462 -4.62 -25.66 -6.50
N ASN A 463 -3.86 -24.63 -6.88
CA ASN A 463 -4.02 -23.93 -8.15
C ASN A 463 -3.29 -24.68 -9.29
N PRO A 464 -3.97 -25.03 -10.40
CA PRO A 464 -3.35 -25.75 -11.52
C PRO A 464 -2.11 -25.07 -12.15
N VAL A 465 -2.01 -23.73 -12.09
CA VAL A 465 -0.88 -22.96 -12.64
C VAL A 465 0.38 -23.15 -11.78
N THR A 466 0.23 -23.14 -10.46
CA THR A 466 1.36 -23.17 -9.50
C THR A 466 1.57 -24.54 -8.87
N ALA A 467 0.69 -25.52 -9.11
CA ALA A 467 0.86 -26.92 -8.74
C ALA A 467 2.05 -27.62 -9.43
N GLY A 468 2.69 -26.98 -10.43
CA GLY A 468 3.97 -27.40 -10.99
C GLY A 468 5.19 -27.02 -10.15
N LEU A 469 5.09 -26.01 -9.28
CA LEU A 469 6.22 -25.48 -8.50
C LEU A 469 6.70 -26.48 -7.44
N ARG A 470 8.02 -26.66 -7.31
CA ARG A 470 8.65 -27.44 -6.26
C ARG A 470 8.71 -26.60 -4.99
N VAL A 471 7.84 -26.89 -4.01
CA VAL A 471 7.70 -26.09 -2.79
C VAL A 471 8.13 -26.84 -1.53
N ALA A 472 8.60 -26.10 -0.52
CA ALA A 472 9.02 -26.61 0.78
C ALA A 472 8.36 -25.86 1.95
N LEU A 473 8.09 -26.59 3.03
CA LEU A 473 7.72 -26.06 4.34
C LEU A 473 8.85 -26.33 5.33
N VAL A 474 9.24 -25.34 6.12
CA VAL A 474 10.16 -25.47 7.25
C VAL A 474 9.44 -25.05 8.53
N GLU A 475 9.30 -25.97 9.49
CA GLU A 475 8.68 -25.70 10.79
C GLU A 475 9.52 -26.33 11.92
N ALA A 476 9.75 -25.57 12.98
CA ALA A 476 10.55 -26.00 14.13
C ALA A 476 9.79 -26.92 15.11
N GLN A 477 8.46 -26.96 15.02
CA GLN A 477 7.58 -27.87 15.75
C GLN A 477 7.32 -29.18 14.98
N ASP A 478 6.89 -30.21 15.72
CA ASP A 478 6.44 -31.49 15.16
C ASP A 478 4.98 -31.41 14.67
N LEU A 479 4.79 -31.49 13.35
CA LEU A 479 3.48 -31.43 12.69
C LEU A 479 2.68 -32.75 12.80
N GLN A 480 3.25 -33.86 13.26
CA GLN A 480 2.53 -35.13 13.43
C GLN A 480 1.36 -34.97 14.43
N ASN A 481 1.54 -34.12 15.45
CA ASN A 481 0.50 -33.78 16.43
C ASN A 481 -0.67 -32.97 15.81
N LEU A 482 -0.45 -32.28 14.68
CA LEU A 482 -1.51 -31.58 13.95
C LEU A 482 -2.23 -32.50 12.96
N ARG A 483 -1.50 -33.41 12.30
CA ARG A 483 -2.07 -34.45 11.41
C ARG A 483 -3.03 -35.37 12.18
N SER A 484 -2.60 -35.82 13.35
CA SER A 484 -3.36 -36.71 14.24
C SER A 484 -4.32 -35.99 15.21
N TRP A 485 -4.39 -34.66 15.16
CA TRP A 485 -5.15 -33.85 16.12
C TRP A 485 -6.62 -34.25 16.23
N LYS A 486 -7.02 -34.65 17.44
CA LYS A 486 -8.40 -34.81 17.91
C LYS A 486 -8.47 -34.40 19.38
N LEU A 487 -9.23 -33.35 19.69
CA LEU A 487 -9.64 -33.06 21.06
C LEU A 487 -10.98 -33.75 21.39
N PRO A 488 -11.25 -34.05 22.67
CA PRO A 488 -12.59 -34.43 23.14
C PRO A 488 -13.63 -33.37 22.77
N PRO A 489 -14.91 -33.75 22.51
CA PRO A 489 -15.97 -32.80 22.14
C PRO A 489 -16.19 -31.69 23.17
N ASP A 490 -15.99 -32.01 24.44
CA ASP A 490 -16.16 -31.17 25.64
C ASP A 490 -15.01 -30.19 25.90
N ARG A 491 -13.88 -30.27 25.17
CA ARG A 491 -12.69 -29.44 25.44
C ARG A 491 -12.20 -28.69 24.21
N TYR A 492 -11.97 -27.40 24.35
CA TYR A 492 -11.49 -26.50 23.30
C TYR A 492 -10.09 -25.94 23.60
N SER A 493 -9.38 -25.59 22.54
CA SER A 493 -8.06 -24.93 22.56
C SER A 493 -8.17 -23.44 22.87
N ASN A 494 -7.31 -22.94 23.77
CA ASN A 494 -7.26 -21.53 24.18
C ASN A 494 -6.97 -20.55 23.00
N ARG A 495 -6.49 -21.05 21.86
CA ARG A 495 -6.28 -20.27 20.63
C ARG A 495 -7.42 -20.53 19.65
N CYS A 496 -8.49 -19.78 19.84
CA CYS A 496 -9.56 -19.64 18.85
C CYS A 496 -9.44 -18.30 18.11
N SER A 497 -9.92 -18.24 16.87
CA SER A 497 -9.95 -17.03 16.04
C SER A 497 -11.33 -16.88 15.37
N SER A 498 -11.73 -15.64 15.10
CA SER A 498 -12.92 -15.33 14.32
C SER A 498 -12.55 -15.21 12.85
N LEU A 499 -12.98 -16.15 12.01
CA LEU A 499 -12.77 -16.13 10.55
C LEU A 499 -13.88 -15.36 9.84
N THR A 500 -13.51 -14.34 9.08
CA THR A 500 -14.47 -13.62 8.23
C THR A 500 -15.05 -14.52 7.13
N PRO A 501 -16.25 -14.22 6.60
CA PRO A 501 -16.81 -14.92 5.43
C PRO A 501 -15.86 -14.88 4.23
N ALA A 502 -15.12 -13.79 4.01
CA ALA A 502 -14.08 -13.73 2.99
C ALA A 502 -12.97 -14.77 3.21
N SER A 503 -12.43 -14.87 4.43
CA SER A 503 -11.40 -15.86 4.79
C SER A 503 -11.91 -17.30 4.74
N ALA A 504 -13.16 -17.56 5.17
CA ALA A 504 -13.79 -18.88 5.06
C ALA A 504 -14.00 -19.29 3.59
N ASN A 505 -14.47 -18.36 2.74
CA ASN A 505 -14.63 -18.58 1.30
C ASN A 505 -13.28 -18.84 0.61
N PHE A 506 -12.19 -18.17 1.02
CA PHE A 506 -10.84 -18.45 0.52
C PHE A 506 -10.36 -19.86 0.89
N LEU A 507 -10.53 -20.25 2.17
CA LEU A 507 -10.19 -21.60 2.65
C LEU A 507 -11.02 -22.70 1.95
N ASN A 508 -12.28 -22.41 1.62
CA ASN A 508 -13.12 -23.29 0.83
C ASN A 508 -12.64 -23.38 -0.64
N ARG A 509 -12.24 -22.26 -1.24
CA ARG A 509 -11.73 -22.20 -2.63
C ARG A 509 -10.45 -23.00 -2.85
N ILE A 510 -9.61 -23.17 -1.83
CA ILE A 510 -8.40 -24.02 -1.88
C ILE A 510 -8.66 -25.47 -1.42
N GLY A 511 -9.93 -25.81 -1.11
CA GLY A 511 -10.36 -27.12 -0.60
C GLY A 511 -10.04 -27.40 0.87
N ALA A 512 -9.35 -26.50 1.58
CA ALA A 512 -8.94 -26.72 2.97
C ALA A 512 -10.13 -26.84 3.94
N TRP A 513 -11.25 -26.18 3.64
CA TRP A 513 -12.45 -26.19 4.48
C TRP A 513 -13.10 -27.57 4.60
N GLU A 514 -12.95 -28.45 3.60
CA GLU A 514 -13.52 -29.81 3.62
C GLU A 514 -12.86 -30.73 4.68
N HIS A 515 -11.66 -30.36 5.17
CA HIS A 515 -10.89 -31.13 6.16
C HIS A 515 -10.91 -30.50 7.57
N VAL A 516 -11.57 -29.36 7.72
CA VAL A 516 -11.87 -28.73 9.01
C VAL A 516 -13.03 -29.48 9.66
N ASN A 517 -12.96 -29.77 10.97
CA ASN A 517 -14.13 -30.29 11.66
C ASN A 517 -15.15 -29.17 11.88
N CYS A 518 -16.17 -29.11 11.03
CA CYS A 518 -17.28 -28.16 11.09
C CYS A 518 -18.14 -28.27 12.37
N GLU A 519 -18.19 -29.43 13.04
CA GLU A 519 -18.88 -29.59 14.34
C GLU A 519 -18.23 -28.71 15.44
N ARG A 520 -16.98 -28.30 15.22
CA ARG A 520 -16.17 -27.45 16.11
C ARG A 520 -15.98 -26.04 15.58
N VAL A 521 -16.90 -25.59 14.70
CA VAL A 521 -16.92 -24.23 14.12
C VAL A 521 -18.27 -23.58 14.42
N GLN A 522 -18.26 -22.45 15.13
CA GLN A 522 -19.49 -21.75 15.49
C GLN A 522 -19.69 -20.50 14.62
N PRO A 523 -20.65 -20.47 13.67
CA PRO A 523 -21.10 -19.22 13.07
C PRO A 523 -21.75 -18.32 14.14
N TYR A 524 -21.55 -17.01 14.03
CA TYR A 524 -22.31 -16.02 14.79
C TYR A 524 -22.85 -14.90 13.89
N HIS A 525 -24.01 -14.37 14.25
CA HIS A 525 -24.86 -13.56 13.37
C HIS A 525 -25.00 -12.09 13.81
N GLU A 526 -24.59 -11.79 15.04
CA GLU A 526 -24.70 -10.48 15.69
C GLU A 526 -23.44 -10.22 16.53
N MET A 527 -23.03 -8.95 16.64
CA MET A 527 -21.95 -8.51 17.53
C MET A 527 -22.40 -7.26 18.29
N GLN A 528 -22.55 -7.35 19.61
CA GLN A 528 -22.87 -6.23 20.49
C GLN A 528 -21.61 -5.63 21.10
N VAL A 529 -21.39 -4.34 20.86
CA VAL A 529 -20.21 -3.60 21.35
C VAL A 529 -20.64 -2.39 22.16
N TRP A 530 -20.10 -2.22 23.38
CA TRP A 530 -20.46 -1.07 24.24
C TRP A 530 -19.31 -0.51 25.07
N ASP A 531 -19.41 0.78 25.39
CA ASP A 531 -18.50 1.49 26.30
C ASP A 531 -18.88 1.21 27.76
N GLY A 532 -17.98 0.61 28.55
CA GLY A 532 -18.25 0.29 29.96
C GLY A 532 -18.32 1.50 30.91
N VAL A 533 -18.08 2.74 30.44
CA VAL A 533 -18.19 3.97 31.25
C VAL A 533 -19.48 4.75 30.99
N SER A 534 -20.02 4.72 29.76
CA SER A 534 -21.23 5.45 29.38
C SER A 534 -22.37 4.59 28.83
N ASP A 535 -22.14 3.27 28.75
CA ASP A 535 -23.03 2.22 28.20
C ASP A 535 -23.58 2.50 26.79
N ALA A 536 -22.97 3.45 26.07
CA ALA A 536 -23.25 3.73 24.67
C ALA A 536 -22.89 2.52 23.78
N ARG A 537 -23.84 2.13 22.92
CA ARG A 537 -23.82 0.86 22.16
C ARG A 537 -23.65 1.06 20.66
N ILE A 538 -22.98 0.09 20.03
CA ILE A 538 -23.10 -0.24 18.62
C ILE A 538 -23.44 -1.73 18.55
N GLU A 539 -24.66 -2.06 18.14
CA GLU A 539 -24.94 -3.39 17.58
C GLU A 539 -24.43 -3.44 16.12
N PHE A 540 -23.96 -4.60 15.66
CA PHE A 540 -23.59 -4.85 14.26
C PHE A 540 -24.46 -5.97 13.70
N ASP A 541 -25.44 -5.60 12.87
CA ASP A 541 -26.49 -6.50 12.36
C ASP A 541 -26.75 -6.24 10.89
N TRP A 542 -27.03 -7.31 10.16
CA TRP A 542 -27.40 -7.26 8.75
C TRP A 542 -28.75 -6.57 8.56
N ALA A 543 -28.81 -5.60 7.66
CA ALA A 543 -30.06 -4.89 7.36
C ALA A 543 -31.15 -5.88 6.87
N PRO A 544 -32.39 -5.78 7.37
CA PRO A 544 -33.46 -6.72 7.02
C PRO A 544 -33.73 -6.70 5.51
N GLY A 545 -33.71 -7.87 4.87
CA GLY A 545 -33.85 -8.03 3.43
C GLY A 545 -32.53 -8.20 2.65
N SER A 546 -31.38 -8.23 3.32
CA SER A 546 -30.10 -8.62 2.68
C SER A 546 -30.08 -10.12 2.34
N ALA A 547 -29.78 -10.44 1.09
CA ALA A 547 -29.90 -11.80 0.53
C ALA A 547 -28.64 -12.67 0.66
N GLY A 548 -27.60 -12.19 1.37
CA GLY A 548 -26.44 -12.98 1.77
C GLY A 548 -26.68 -13.69 3.11
N GLY A 549 -25.89 -14.73 3.40
CA GLY A 549 -25.97 -15.43 4.68
C GLY A 549 -25.73 -14.50 5.87
N LYS A 550 -26.53 -14.65 6.94
CA LYS A 550 -26.55 -13.75 8.11
C LYS A 550 -25.26 -13.78 8.96
N THR A 551 -24.30 -14.63 8.64
CA THR A 551 -23.08 -14.87 9.42
C THR A 551 -22.11 -13.70 9.32
N ILE A 552 -21.77 -13.10 10.45
CA ILE A 552 -20.73 -12.06 10.54
C ILE A 552 -19.34 -12.69 10.45
N ALA A 553 -19.13 -13.81 11.14
CA ALA A 553 -17.90 -14.60 11.11
C ALA A 553 -18.10 -15.99 11.74
N TYR A 554 -17.08 -16.83 11.62
CA TYR A 554 -17.02 -18.20 12.14
C TYR A 554 -15.94 -18.32 13.21
N MET A 555 -16.31 -18.64 14.45
CA MET A 555 -15.34 -18.97 15.50
C MET A 555 -14.79 -20.38 15.27
N ILE A 556 -13.47 -20.49 15.23
CA ILE A 556 -12.74 -21.75 14.98
C ILE A 556 -11.48 -21.83 15.85
N GLU A 557 -11.13 -23.05 16.29
CA GLU A 557 -9.83 -23.32 16.91
C GLU A 557 -8.69 -23.24 15.87
N ASN A 558 -7.60 -22.53 16.19
CA ASN A 558 -6.45 -22.44 15.29
C ASN A 558 -5.85 -23.82 14.95
N LEU A 559 -5.98 -24.79 15.87
CA LEU A 559 -5.56 -26.19 15.66
C LEU A 559 -6.48 -26.96 14.70
N ASN A 560 -7.79 -26.68 14.72
CA ASN A 560 -8.74 -27.26 13.77
C ASN A 560 -8.42 -26.77 12.35
N LEU A 561 -8.15 -25.46 12.21
CA LEU A 561 -7.73 -24.85 10.96
C LEU A 561 -6.40 -25.41 10.43
N THR A 562 -5.34 -25.47 11.25
CA THR A 562 -4.05 -26.02 10.78
C THR A 562 -4.10 -27.53 10.54
N SER A 563 -4.93 -28.27 11.29
CA SER A 563 -5.17 -29.69 11.05
C SER A 563 -5.92 -29.95 9.73
N GLY A 564 -6.87 -29.09 9.35
CA GLY A 564 -7.51 -29.16 8.03
C GLY A 564 -6.54 -28.82 6.90
N LEU A 565 -5.76 -27.74 7.07
CA LEU A 565 -4.76 -27.31 6.08
C LEU A 565 -3.65 -28.35 5.85
N ILE A 566 -3.08 -28.95 6.90
CA ILE A 566 -2.01 -29.95 6.72
C ILE A 566 -2.53 -31.21 6.01
N LYS A 567 -3.77 -31.65 6.30
CA LYS A 567 -4.42 -32.76 5.58
C LYS A 567 -4.59 -32.43 4.09
N ARG A 568 -5.09 -31.24 3.78
CA ARG A 568 -5.24 -30.78 2.38
C ARG A 568 -3.89 -30.72 1.66
N LEU A 569 -2.85 -30.27 2.33
CA LEU A 569 -1.50 -30.19 1.79
C LEU A 569 -0.86 -31.57 1.56
N ASP A 570 -1.05 -32.50 2.50
CA ASP A 570 -0.62 -33.90 2.37
C ASP A 570 -1.38 -34.61 1.21
N GLU A 571 -2.67 -34.32 0.99
CA GLU A 571 -3.47 -34.82 -0.16
C GLU A 571 -3.00 -34.29 -1.52
N LEU A 572 -2.68 -32.99 -1.60
CA LEU A 572 -2.22 -32.34 -2.85
C LEU A 572 -0.78 -32.73 -3.21
N GLY A 573 -0.03 -33.31 -2.26
CA GLY A 573 1.29 -33.91 -2.47
C GLY A 573 2.37 -32.95 -2.97
N ASN A 574 3.48 -33.54 -3.41
CA ASN A 574 4.67 -32.86 -3.99
C ASN A 574 5.21 -31.66 -3.19
N THR A 575 4.97 -31.63 -1.88
CA THR A 575 5.46 -30.62 -0.95
C THR A 575 6.52 -31.24 -0.06
N ALA A 576 7.72 -30.65 0.01
CA ALA A 576 8.76 -31.10 0.92
C ALA A 576 8.54 -30.50 2.31
N ILE A 577 8.09 -31.31 3.27
CA ILE A 577 7.83 -30.85 4.65
C ILE A 577 9.02 -31.22 5.53
N PHE A 578 9.63 -30.20 6.11
CA PHE A 578 10.68 -30.30 7.12
C PHE A 578 10.08 -29.86 8.47
N ASP A 579 9.44 -30.79 9.18
CA ASP A 579 8.98 -30.61 10.56
C ASP A 579 10.10 -30.93 11.56
N SER A 580 9.98 -30.41 12.79
CA SER A 580 11.06 -30.37 13.80
C SER A 580 12.38 -29.69 13.33
N ALA A 581 12.35 -28.95 12.22
CA ALA A 581 13.51 -28.40 11.55
C ALA A 581 13.60 -26.88 11.77
N ARG A 582 14.49 -26.47 12.67
CA ARG A 582 14.73 -25.04 12.95
C ARG A 582 15.71 -24.44 11.93
N VAL A 583 15.40 -23.24 11.43
CA VAL A 583 16.37 -22.41 10.70
C VAL A 583 17.45 -21.89 11.65
N GLU A 584 18.71 -22.18 11.34
CA GLU A 584 19.88 -21.68 12.09
C GLU A 584 20.40 -20.37 11.49
N ASN A 585 20.50 -20.32 10.16
CA ASN A 585 20.98 -19.17 9.41
C ASN A 585 20.27 -19.07 8.05
N ILE A 586 20.24 -17.87 7.47
CA ILE A 586 19.86 -17.64 6.08
C ILE A 586 20.97 -16.78 5.47
N ALA A 587 21.51 -17.21 4.34
CA ALA A 587 22.58 -16.53 3.62
C ALA A 587 22.20 -16.34 2.14
N LEU A 588 23.02 -15.62 1.38
CA LEU A 588 22.99 -15.69 -0.08
C LEU A 588 23.86 -16.85 -0.56
N GLY A 589 23.56 -17.40 -1.73
CA GLY A 589 24.34 -18.49 -2.32
C GLY A 589 25.66 -18.06 -2.94
N GLU A 590 26.39 -19.04 -3.46
CA GLU A 590 27.63 -18.85 -4.21
C GLU A 590 27.41 -19.22 -5.68
N GLU A 591 28.27 -18.74 -6.58
CA GLU A 591 28.25 -19.15 -8.00
C GLU A 591 28.76 -20.59 -8.11
N THR A 592 28.01 -21.47 -8.78
CA THR A 592 28.40 -22.87 -9.01
C THR A 592 28.58 -23.14 -10.51
N GLU A 593 29.33 -24.19 -10.87
CA GLU A 593 29.60 -24.57 -12.26
C GLU A 593 28.32 -24.86 -13.08
N GLU A 594 27.20 -25.17 -12.41
CA GLU A 594 25.92 -25.51 -13.03
C GLU A 594 24.90 -24.36 -12.98
N MET A 595 24.96 -23.47 -11.98
CA MET A 595 23.98 -22.39 -11.78
C MET A 595 24.51 -21.26 -10.87
N ASP A 596 24.14 -20.02 -11.17
CA ASP A 596 24.39 -18.87 -10.30
C ASP A 596 23.32 -18.77 -9.19
N LEU A 597 23.75 -18.89 -7.94
CA LEU A 597 22.90 -18.74 -6.74
C LEU A 597 23.23 -17.48 -5.93
N ARG A 598 24.06 -16.54 -6.43
CA ARG A 598 24.51 -15.35 -5.69
C ARG A 598 23.38 -14.45 -5.18
N GLU A 599 22.24 -14.42 -5.87
CA GLU A 599 21.05 -13.68 -5.42
C GLU A 599 20.12 -14.49 -4.51
N TRP A 600 20.25 -15.83 -4.50
CA TRP A 600 19.23 -16.73 -3.96
C TRP A 600 19.41 -16.93 -2.45
N PRO A 601 18.35 -16.79 -1.64
CA PRO A 601 18.39 -17.16 -0.23
C PRO A 601 18.63 -18.66 -0.03
N ILE A 602 19.70 -19.00 0.69
CA ILE A 602 20.01 -20.34 1.18
C ILE A 602 19.58 -20.44 2.65
N VAL A 603 18.63 -21.34 2.93
CA VAL A 603 18.13 -21.61 4.28
C VAL A 603 18.91 -22.78 4.87
N HIS A 604 19.65 -22.54 5.95
CA HIS A 604 20.41 -23.55 6.68
C HIS A 604 19.58 -24.08 7.85
N LEU A 605 19.34 -25.40 7.85
CA LEU A 605 18.53 -26.10 8.86
C LEU A 605 19.41 -26.77 9.91
N ALA A 606 18.95 -26.77 11.16
CA ALA A 606 19.51 -27.58 12.24
C ALA A 606 19.53 -29.05 11.82
N GLY A 607 20.74 -29.63 11.75
CA GLY A 607 21.00 -30.92 11.09
C GLY A 607 21.80 -30.82 9.78
N GLY A 608 22.17 -29.62 9.34
CA GLY A 608 23.14 -29.38 8.26
C GLY A 608 22.57 -29.43 6.84
N LYS A 609 21.24 -29.62 6.68
CA LYS A 609 20.58 -29.52 5.37
C LYS A 609 20.46 -28.06 4.93
N GLN A 610 20.65 -27.81 3.64
CA GLN A 610 20.56 -26.50 3.02
C GLN A 610 19.49 -26.51 1.92
N LEU A 611 18.66 -25.47 1.86
CA LEU A 611 17.61 -25.30 0.83
C LEU A 611 17.87 -23.99 0.08
N ALA A 612 17.96 -24.02 -1.26
CA ALA A 612 18.00 -22.80 -2.08
C ALA A 612 16.58 -22.42 -2.49
N ALA A 613 16.20 -21.14 -2.37
CA ALA A 613 14.86 -20.66 -2.69
C ALA A 613 14.89 -19.63 -3.83
N ARG A 614 14.04 -19.79 -4.86
CA ARG A 614 13.74 -18.67 -5.79
C ARG A 614 12.97 -17.57 -5.06
N LEU A 615 11.99 -17.98 -4.27
CA LEU A 615 11.22 -17.14 -3.35
C LEU A 615 11.22 -17.74 -1.94
N LEU A 616 11.77 -16.99 -0.98
CA LEU A 616 11.72 -17.31 0.45
C LEU A 616 10.55 -16.57 1.11
N VAL A 617 9.67 -17.29 1.81
CA VAL A 617 8.48 -16.68 2.46
C VAL A 617 8.54 -16.83 3.97
N GLY A 618 8.52 -15.70 4.68
CA GLY A 618 8.37 -15.65 6.13
C GLY A 618 6.91 -15.72 6.56
N ALA A 619 6.53 -16.86 7.14
CA ALA A 619 5.27 -17.10 7.87
C ALA A 619 5.55 -17.49 9.34
N ASP A 620 6.77 -17.20 9.80
CA ASP A 620 7.45 -17.55 11.05
C ASP A 620 7.15 -16.59 12.22
N GLY A 621 6.21 -15.69 12.02
CA GLY A 621 5.60 -14.86 13.05
C GLY A 621 6.45 -13.69 13.55
N ALA A 622 6.06 -13.13 14.69
CA ALA A 622 6.57 -11.84 15.18
C ALA A 622 8.12 -11.77 15.30
N ASN A 623 8.82 -12.89 15.50
CA ASN A 623 10.27 -12.98 15.62
C ASN A 623 10.98 -13.55 14.37
N SER A 624 10.35 -13.42 13.19
CA SER A 624 10.81 -13.90 11.88
C SER A 624 12.34 -13.77 11.62
N PRO A 625 13.09 -14.88 11.54
CA PRO A 625 14.42 -14.90 10.92
C PRO A 625 14.39 -14.44 9.45
N VAL A 626 13.36 -14.77 8.66
CA VAL A 626 13.29 -14.36 7.24
C VAL A 626 13.27 -12.84 7.09
N ARG A 627 12.47 -12.13 7.89
CA ARG A 627 12.44 -10.66 7.94
C ARG A 627 13.79 -10.06 8.38
N THR A 628 14.48 -10.74 9.29
CA THR A 628 15.79 -10.32 9.80
C THR A 628 16.86 -10.44 8.71
N PHE A 629 16.88 -11.55 7.97
CA PHE A 629 17.75 -11.77 6.81
C PHE A 629 17.53 -10.72 5.72
N ALA A 630 16.27 -10.44 5.36
CA ALA A 630 15.92 -9.41 4.39
C ALA A 630 16.17 -7.96 4.87
N GLN A 631 16.66 -7.78 6.11
CA GLN A 631 16.92 -6.49 6.75
C GLN A 631 15.70 -5.55 6.84
N ILE A 632 14.49 -6.10 6.73
CA ILE A 632 13.23 -5.34 6.70
C ILE A 632 12.92 -4.83 8.12
N PRO A 633 12.91 -3.50 8.36
CA PRO A 633 12.60 -2.96 9.68
C PRO A 633 11.15 -3.26 10.08
N SER A 634 10.92 -3.52 11.36
CA SER A 634 9.57 -3.59 11.94
C SER A 634 9.40 -2.54 13.04
N ARG A 635 8.40 -1.66 12.87
CA ARG A 635 8.12 -0.54 13.78
C ARG A 635 6.84 -0.79 14.58
N GLY A 636 6.74 -0.18 15.75
CA GLY A 636 5.55 -0.23 16.59
C GLY A 636 5.88 -0.02 18.07
N TRP A 637 4.92 -0.32 18.94
CA TRP A 637 5.00 -0.14 20.39
C TRP A 637 4.35 -1.32 21.11
N ASP A 638 4.71 -1.51 22.37
CA ASP A 638 4.03 -2.44 23.26
C ASP A 638 2.91 -1.66 23.97
N TYR A 639 1.73 -2.25 24.14
CA TYR A 639 0.58 -1.55 24.71
C TYR A 639 0.60 -1.44 26.25
N GLU A 640 1.59 -2.05 26.91
CA GLU A 640 1.60 -2.26 28.36
C GLU A 640 0.28 -2.90 28.84
N ARG A 641 -0.20 -3.87 28.05
CA ARG A 641 -1.41 -4.67 28.29
C ARG A 641 -1.13 -6.14 28.00
N HIS A 642 -1.87 -7.01 28.67
CA HIS A 642 -1.89 -8.45 28.44
C HIS A 642 -3.31 -8.87 28.05
N GLY A 643 -3.43 -9.74 27.05
CA GLY A 643 -4.66 -10.46 26.75
C GLY A 643 -4.71 -11.71 27.62
N VAL A 644 -5.72 -11.81 28.48
CA VAL A 644 -6.10 -13.04 29.19
C VAL A 644 -7.11 -13.79 28.32
N VAL A 645 -6.93 -15.09 28.18
CA VAL A 645 -7.85 -15.99 27.47
C VAL A 645 -8.21 -17.19 28.34
N ALA A 646 -9.41 -17.70 28.16
CA ALA A 646 -9.95 -18.89 28.82
C ALA A 646 -11.10 -19.48 27.98
N THR A 647 -11.40 -20.76 28.15
CA THR A 647 -12.66 -21.35 27.68
C THR A 647 -13.65 -21.35 28.84
N LEU A 648 -14.77 -20.69 28.65
CA LEU A 648 -15.84 -20.48 29.61
C LEU A 648 -17.01 -21.42 29.33
N GLU A 649 -17.73 -21.79 30.39
CA GLU A 649 -18.99 -22.52 30.34
C GLU A 649 -20.12 -21.61 30.80
N LEU A 650 -21.22 -21.58 30.04
CA LEU A 650 -22.37 -20.70 30.24
C LEU A 650 -23.58 -21.45 30.82
N GLU A 651 -24.43 -20.68 31.49
CA GLU A 651 -25.70 -21.15 32.04
C GLU A 651 -26.69 -21.59 30.94
N GLY A 652 -27.26 -22.79 31.08
CA GLY A 652 -28.23 -23.35 30.13
C GLY A 652 -27.59 -23.82 28.81
N GLU A 653 -28.32 -23.65 27.70
CA GLU A 653 -27.90 -24.10 26.35
C GLU A 653 -27.00 -23.07 25.62
N GLY A 654 -26.51 -22.05 26.34
CA GLY A 654 -25.78 -20.92 25.76
C GLY A 654 -26.69 -19.95 24.99
N TRP A 655 -26.09 -19.14 24.11
CA TRP A 655 -26.77 -18.04 23.40
C TRP A 655 -27.92 -18.52 22.52
N GLY A 656 -29.09 -17.89 22.65
CA GLY A 656 -30.11 -17.77 21.59
C GLY A 656 -30.65 -19.06 20.97
N GLY A 657 -30.52 -20.22 21.64
CA GLY A 657 -30.81 -21.52 21.05
C GLY A 657 -29.86 -21.85 19.88
N ASP A 658 -30.21 -22.81 19.04
CA ASP A 658 -29.35 -23.20 17.91
C ASP A 658 -29.29 -22.14 16.79
N ASP A 659 -30.33 -21.33 16.62
CA ASP A 659 -30.52 -20.45 15.46
C ASP A 659 -29.69 -19.15 15.49
N MET A 660 -29.46 -18.53 16.66
CA MET A 660 -28.81 -17.21 16.75
C MET A 660 -27.78 -17.11 17.87
N LYS A 661 -26.49 -17.18 17.51
CA LYS A 661 -25.37 -16.86 18.41
C LYS A 661 -24.94 -15.40 18.25
N VAL A 662 -24.73 -14.74 19.39
CA VAL A 662 -24.28 -13.33 19.53
C VAL A 662 -22.86 -13.31 20.09
N ALA A 663 -22.03 -12.37 19.63
CA ALA A 663 -20.73 -12.08 20.23
C ALA A 663 -20.78 -10.76 21.01
N TYR A 664 -20.13 -10.69 22.18
CA TYR A 664 -20.18 -9.53 23.08
C TYR A 664 -18.79 -8.93 23.30
N GLN A 665 -18.66 -7.59 23.24
CA GLN A 665 -17.42 -6.88 23.54
C GLN A 665 -17.67 -5.56 24.30
N ARG A 666 -17.24 -5.51 25.57
CA ARG A 666 -17.30 -4.31 26.43
C ARG A 666 -15.94 -3.64 26.50
N PHE A 667 -15.88 -2.33 26.24
CA PHE A 667 -14.66 -1.52 26.38
C PHE A 667 -14.55 -0.97 27.80
N LEU A 668 -13.65 -1.54 28.62
CA LEU A 668 -13.33 -1.03 29.96
C LEU A 668 -12.09 -0.11 29.90
N PRO A 669 -11.88 0.81 30.87
CA PRO A 669 -10.70 1.68 30.90
C PRO A 669 -9.36 0.94 30.96
N THR A 670 -9.34 -0.25 31.57
CA THR A 670 -8.16 -1.15 31.61
C THR A 670 -7.89 -1.83 30.26
N GLY A 671 -8.92 -1.98 29.42
CA GLY A 671 -8.90 -2.59 28.10
C GLY A 671 -10.22 -3.33 27.79
N PRO A 672 -10.46 -3.76 26.54
CA PRO A 672 -11.68 -4.49 26.19
C PRO A 672 -11.75 -5.87 26.83
N VAL A 673 -12.96 -6.29 27.19
CA VAL A 673 -13.31 -7.68 27.50
C VAL A 673 -14.32 -8.19 26.46
N ALA A 674 -14.00 -9.31 25.81
CA ALA A 674 -14.84 -9.92 24.79
C ALA A 674 -15.17 -11.38 25.14
N MET A 675 -16.39 -11.79 24.81
CA MET A 675 -16.92 -13.14 25.01
C MET A 675 -17.52 -13.59 23.67
N LEU A 676 -16.89 -14.59 23.05
CA LEU A 676 -17.21 -15.04 21.69
C LEU A 676 -17.77 -16.47 21.73
N PRO A 677 -18.85 -16.78 20.99
CA PRO A 677 -19.53 -18.08 21.09
C PRO A 677 -18.68 -19.23 20.52
N LEU A 678 -18.75 -20.38 21.18
CA LEU A 678 -18.29 -21.68 20.68
C LEU A 678 -19.51 -22.63 20.59
N PRO A 679 -19.39 -23.83 20.00
CA PRO A 679 -20.49 -24.79 19.94
C PRO A 679 -20.96 -25.25 21.33
N GLY A 680 -22.27 -25.47 21.47
CA GLY A 680 -22.91 -25.79 22.75
C GLY A 680 -23.05 -24.58 23.68
N ASN A 681 -22.90 -24.80 24.99
CA ASN A 681 -22.92 -23.77 26.03
C ASN A 681 -21.54 -23.14 26.30
N LEU A 682 -20.57 -23.29 25.38
CA LEU A 682 -19.19 -22.85 25.59
C LEU A 682 -18.91 -21.48 24.94
N SER A 683 -17.90 -20.78 25.45
CA SER A 683 -17.44 -19.51 24.90
C SER A 683 -15.94 -19.31 25.11
N THR A 684 -15.28 -18.55 24.24
CA THR A 684 -13.90 -18.10 24.44
C THR A 684 -13.86 -16.66 24.95
N LEU A 685 -13.14 -16.46 26.07
CA LEU A 685 -12.85 -15.16 26.65
C LEU A 685 -11.62 -14.53 25.98
N VAL A 686 -11.68 -13.23 25.69
CA VAL A 686 -10.51 -12.40 25.36
C VAL A 686 -10.58 -11.11 26.18
N TRP A 687 -9.92 -11.08 27.34
CA TRP A 687 -9.87 -9.92 28.23
C TRP A 687 -8.51 -9.23 28.16
N SER A 688 -8.44 -8.08 27.49
CA SER A 688 -7.26 -7.23 27.46
C SER A 688 -7.25 -6.33 28.70
N THR A 689 -6.20 -6.42 29.53
CA THR A 689 -6.10 -5.68 30.79
C THR A 689 -4.63 -5.37 31.15
N THR A 690 -4.39 -4.71 32.27
CA THR A 690 -3.02 -4.39 32.74
C THR A 690 -2.24 -5.66 33.12
N PRO A 691 -0.89 -5.66 33.08
CA PRO A 691 -0.09 -6.82 33.48
C PRO A 691 -0.34 -7.28 34.92
N SER A 692 -0.65 -6.34 35.84
CA SER A 692 -1.04 -6.65 37.23
C SER A 692 -2.35 -7.45 37.29
N ASN A 693 -3.38 -6.99 36.58
CA ASN A 693 -4.71 -7.60 36.64
C ASN A 693 -4.72 -8.93 35.87
N ALA A 694 -3.91 -9.04 34.80
CA ALA A 694 -3.68 -10.28 34.07
C ALA A 694 -2.83 -11.31 34.86
N ALA A 695 -2.05 -10.88 35.85
CA ALA A 695 -1.40 -11.76 36.80
C ALA A 695 -2.40 -12.24 37.87
N LEU A 696 -3.19 -11.32 38.45
CA LEU A 696 -4.25 -11.63 39.41
C LEU A 696 -5.25 -12.65 38.84
N LEU A 697 -5.78 -12.41 37.64
CA LEU A 697 -6.73 -13.31 36.96
C LEU A 697 -6.18 -14.72 36.74
N LYS A 698 -4.86 -14.91 36.70
CA LYS A 698 -4.22 -16.23 36.60
C LYS A 698 -3.92 -16.90 37.95
N SER A 699 -3.95 -16.16 39.06
CA SER A 699 -3.70 -16.68 40.41
C SER A 699 -4.96 -16.94 41.23
N LEU A 700 -6.12 -16.47 40.76
CA LEU A 700 -7.41 -16.67 41.44
C LEU A 700 -7.91 -18.11 41.37
N SER A 701 -8.79 -18.48 42.30
CA SER A 701 -9.56 -19.71 42.21
C SER A 701 -10.49 -19.67 40.99
N ALA A 702 -10.90 -20.83 40.47
CA ALA A 702 -11.87 -20.90 39.37
C ALA A 702 -13.16 -20.12 39.68
N LYS A 703 -13.64 -20.17 40.93
CA LYS A 703 -14.83 -19.44 41.40
C LYS A 703 -14.64 -17.92 41.37
N ASP A 704 -13.53 -17.43 41.91
CA ASP A 704 -13.21 -16.00 41.95
C ASP A 704 -12.91 -15.44 40.55
N PHE A 705 -12.30 -16.25 39.67
CA PHE A 705 -12.12 -15.92 38.26
C PHE A 705 -13.45 -15.78 37.53
N ILE A 706 -14.36 -16.76 37.68
CA ILE A 706 -15.72 -16.71 37.13
C ILE A 706 -16.48 -15.48 37.67
N ALA A 707 -16.31 -15.16 38.95
CA ALA A 707 -16.89 -13.96 39.54
C ALA A 707 -16.35 -12.68 38.90
N LEU A 708 -15.03 -12.53 38.69
CA LEU A 708 -14.47 -11.37 37.98
C LEU A 708 -14.91 -11.29 36.51
N VAL A 709 -15.07 -12.41 35.80
CA VAL A 709 -15.57 -12.39 34.42
C VAL A 709 -17.04 -11.93 34.39
N ASN A 710 -17.90 -12.47 35.26
CA ASN A 710 -19.28 -12.01 35.37
C ASN A 710 -19.37 -10.53 35.79
N ALA A 711 -18.51 -10.09 36.73
CA ALA A 711 -18.39 -8.69 37.15
C ALA A 711 -18.00 -7.76 35.98
N ALA A 712 -17.01 -8.16 35.16
CA ALA A 712 -16.49 -7.36 34.06
C ALA A 712 -17.55 -6.98 33.02
N PHE A 713 -18.60 -7.80 32.88
CA PHE A 713 -19.73 -7.52 31.98
C PHE A 713 -20.95 -6.87 32.66
N ARG A 714 -21.07 -6.92 33.99
CA ARG A 714 -22.30 -6.52 34.73
C ARG A 714 -22.15 -5.27 35.62
N LEU A 715 -20.97 -5.05 36.22
CA LEU A 715 -20.77 -3.99 37.21
C LEU A 715 -20.18 -2.71 36.60
N SER A 716 -20.12 -1.62 37.38
CA SER A 716 -19.43 -0.40 36.94
C SER A 716 -17.90 -0.59 36.94
N PRO A 717 -17.14 0.24 36.19
CA PRO A 717 -15.68 0.20 36.22
C PRO A 717 -15.07 0.44 37.60
N VAL A 718 -15.74 1.23 38.46
CA VAL A 718 -15.28 1.55 39.83
C VAL A 718 -15.40 0.32 40.73
N ASP A 719 -16.51 -0.41 40.61
CA ASP A 719 -16.74 -1.65 41.37
C ASP A 719 -15.78 -2.76 40.94
N LEU A 720 -15.53 -2.85 39.63
CA LEU A 720 -14.56 -3.79 39.06
C LEU A 720 -13.11 -3.45 39.47
N GLU A 721 -12.75 -2.16 39.54
CA GLU A 721 -11.46 -1.70 40.06
C GLU A 721 -11.30 -2.08 41.54
N PHE A 722 -12.34 -1.90 42.36
CA PHE A 722 -12.34 -2.39 43.75
C PHE A 722 -12.14 -3.91 43.83
N MET A 723 -12.89 -4.70 43.06
CA MET A 723 -12.76 -6.17 43.05
C MET A 723 -11.38 -6.66 42.57
N HIS A 724 -10.66 -5.87 41.77
CA HIS A 724 -9.27 -6.12 41.39
C HIS A 724 -8.25 -5.82 42.52
N THR A 725 -8.64 -5.20 43.63
CA THR A 725 -7.76 -5.01 44.81
C THR A 725 -7.74 -6.24 45.74
N ALA A 726 -8.80 -7.06 45.72
CA ALA A 726 -8.91 -8.27 46.51
C ALA A 726 -8.08 -9.43 45.92
N GLN A 727 -7.58 -10.32 46.77
CA GLN A 727 -6.85 -11.53 46.35
C GLN A 727 -7.72 -12.82 46.37
N SER A 728 -8.89 -12.77 47.00
CA SER A 728 -9.89 -13.85 47.08
C SER A 728 -11.23 -13.29 47.56
N GLY A 729 -12.32 -14.04 47.43
CA GLY A 729 -13.65 -13.65 47.91
C GLY A 729 -14.47 -12.84 46.90
N GLN A 730 -14.05 -12.79 45.63
CA GLN A 730 -14.75 -12.07 44.57
C GLN A 730 -16.15 -12.64 44.30
N GLN A 731 -16.40 -13.92 44.62
CA GLN A 731 -17.74 -14.52 44.50
C GLN A 731 -18.76 -13.89 45.46
N ASP A 732 -18.39 -13.70 46.73
CA ASP A 732 -19.28 -13.13 47.74
C ASP A 732 -19.53 -11.64 47.46
N GLU A 733 -18.45 -10.91 47.10
CA GLU A 733 -18.49 -9.50 46.72
C GLU A 733 -19.38 -9.26 45.48
N LEU A 734 -19.28 -10.10 44.45
CA LEU A 734 -20.18 -10.05 43.28
C LEU A 734 -21.64 -10.28 43.69
N THR A 735 -21.87 -11.28 44.54
CA THR A 735 -23.23 -11.66 44.97
C THR A 735 -23.91 -10.53 45.74
N TRP A 736 -23.18 -9.81 46.60
CA TRP A 736 -23.68 -8.61 47.25
C TRP A 736 -23.92 -7.44 46.27
N ARG A 737 -23.01 -7.22 45.31
CA ARG A 737 -23.14 -6.12 44.34
C ARG A 737 -24.29 -6.30 43.35
N LEU A 738 -24.55 -7.51 42.88
CA LEU A 738 -25.65 -7.79 41.95
C LEU A 738 -27.04 -7.57 42.56
N GLN A 739 -27.19 -7.66 43.89
CA GLN A 739 -28.44 -7.29 44.58
C GLN A 739 -28.75 -5.78 44.49
N HIS A 740 -27.72 -4.95 44.23
CA HIS A 740 -27.79 -3.49 44.23
C HIS A 740 -27.54 -2.87 42.84
N THR A 741 -27.26 -3.69 41.82
CA THR A 741 -26.93 -3.25 40.46
C THR A 741 -28.03 -3.70 39.49
N PRO A 742 -28.79 -2.79 38.86
CA PRO A 742 -29.75 -3.18 37.84
C PRO A 742 -29.01 -3.66 36.57
N VAL A 743 -29.27 -4.90 36.17
CA VAL A 743 -28.68 -5.53 34.97
C VAL A 743 -29.79 -5.91 34.00
N ASP A 744 -29.73 -5.39 32.77
CA ASP A 744 -30.59 -5.84 31.68
C ASP A 744 -30.04 -7.16 31.10
N SER A 745 -30.80 -8.24 31.26
CA SER A 745 -30.46 -9.61 30.85
C SER A 745 -30.39 -9.82 29.33
N HIS A 746 -30.94 -8.91 28.52
CA HIS A 746 -30.80 -8.95 27.06
C HIS A 746 -29.58 -8.17 26.57
N ALA A 747 -29.07 -7.25 27.41
CA ALA A 747 -28.01 -6.32 27.06
C ALA A 747 -26.60 -6.78 27.50
N VAL A 748 -26.49 -7.81 28.34
CA VAL A 748 -25.22 -8.38 28.81
C VAL A 748 -25.14 -9.88 28.51
N PRO A 749 -23.94 -10.46 28.44
CA PRO A 749 -23.80 -11.91 28.37
C PRO A 749 -24.45 -12.66 29.55
N GLN A 750 -25.11 -13.79 29.25
CA GLN A 750 -25.47 -14.89 30.15
C GLN A 750 -24.39 -15.20 31.19
N THR A 751 -24.81 -15.80 32.31
CA THR A 751 -23.92 -16.07 33.43
C THR A 751 -22.89 -17.13 33.06
N VAL A 752 -21.62 -16.84 33.32
CA VAL A 752 -20.56 -17.84 33.30
C VAL A 752 -20.70 -18.68 34.56
N VAL A 753 -20.81 -20.00 34.41
CA VAL A 753 -20.97 -20.97 35.51
C VAL A 753 -19.71 -21.83 35.71
N GLY A 754 -18.89 -21.98 34.66
CA GLY A 754 -17.68 -22.80 34.68
C GLY A 754 -16.53 -22.20 33.86
N VAL A 755 -15.35 -22.76 34.04
CA VAL A 755 -14.15 -22.48 33.24
C VAL A 755 -13.37 -23.77 33.03
N GLN A 756 -13.01 -24.06 31.77
CA GLN A 756 -12.30 -25.29 31.42
C GLN A 756 -10.91 -25.29 32.08
N GLU A 757 -10.59 -26.34 32.82
CA GLU A 757 -9.32 -26.45 33.55
C GLU A 757 -8.11 -26.33 32.59
N GLY A 758 -7.11 -25.58 33.04
CA GLY A 758 -5.87 -25.31 32.29
C GLY A 758 -5.99 -24.23 31.20
N THR A 759 -7.17 -23.65 30.96
CA THR A 759 -7.34 -22.69 29.86
C THR A 759 -6.95 -21.25 30.18
N VAL A 760 -6.93 -20.85 31.45
CA VAL A 760 -6.64 -19.47 31.88
C VAL A 760 -5.16 -19.11 31.62
N ALA A 761 -4.90 -18.46 30.50
CA ALA A 761 -3.57 -18.07 30.03
C ALA A 761 -3.51 -16.56 29.73
N SER A 762 -2.32 -15.97 29.67
CA SER A 762 -2.17 -14.58 29.23
C SER A 762 -0.91 -14.32 28.40
N PHE A 763 -0.99 -13.37 27.48
CA PHE A 763 0.08 -13.00 26.55
C PHE A 763 0.19 -11.47 26.39
N PRO A 764 1.41 -10.92 26.18
CA PRO A 764 1.62 -9.48 26.05
C PRO A 764 1.09 -8.95 24.72
N LEU A 765 0.45 -7.77 24.75
CA LEU A 765 -0.16 -7.14 23.58
C LEU A 765 0.78 -6.10 22.97
N LYS A 766 1.06 -6.24 21.68
CA LYS A 766 2.03 -5.42 20.93
C LYS A 766 1.46 -5.05 19.57
N LEU A 767 1.77 -3.85 19.10
CA LEU A 767 1.64 -3.50 17.69
C LEU A 767 3.03 -3.58 17.05
N ARG A 768 3.14 -4.27 15.91
CA ARG A 768 4.31 -4.26 15.03
C ARG A 768 3.87 -4.26 13.57
N HIS A 769 4.59 -3.55 12.72
CA HIS A 769 4.37 -3.51 11.28
C HIS A 769 5.73 -3.43 10.58
N ALA A 770 5.99 -4.34 9.63
CA ALA A 770 7.13 -4.27 8.74
C ALA A 770 7.00 -3.04 7.81
N ASP A 771 8.11 -2.40 7.46
CA ASP A 771 8.17 -1.24 6.56
C ASP A 771 7.81 -1.57 5.10
N THR A 772 7.90 -2.84 4.73
CA THR A 772 7.59 -3.43 3.41
C THR A 772 7.25 -4.90 3.65
N TYR A 773 6.41 -5.50 2.81
CA TYR A 773 6.13 -6.95 2.90
C TYR A 773 7.01 -7.78 1.97
N ILE A 774 7.87 -7.13 1.18
CA ILE A 774 8.75 -7.76 0.20
C ILE A 774 10.18 -7.23 0.26
N GLY A 775 11.12 -8.08 -0.14
CA GLY A 775 12.49 -7.77 -0.51
C GLY A 775 12.86 -8.55 -1.77
N GLU A 776 14.12 -8.48 -2.20
CA GLU A 776 14.56 -9.30 -3.33
C GLU A 776 14.54 -10.79 -2.93
N ARG A 777 13.85 -11.63 -3.70
CA ARG A 777 13.62 -13.06 -3.43
C ARG A 777 12.99 -13.37 -2.05
N VAL A 778 12.35 -12.39 -1.41
CA VAL A 778 11.72 -12.53 -0.09
C VAL A 778 10.32 -11.91 -0.03
N ALA A 779 9.36 -12.64 0.54
CA ALA A 779 8.05 -12.12 0.94
C ALA A 779 7.74 -12.45 2.42
N LEU A 780 6.90 -11.64 3.06
CA LEU A 780 6.45 -11.81 4.46
C LEU A 780 4.92 -11.83 4.50
N VAL A 781 4.32 -12.74 5.28
CA VAL A 781 2.85 -12.88 5.42
C VAL A 781 2.42 -12.97 6.90
N GLY A 782 1.24 -12.42 7.23
CA GLY A 782 0.65 -12.52 8.58
C GLY A 782 1.57 -11.99 9.69
N ASP A 783 1.67 -12.71 10.80
CA ASP A 783 2.45 -12.32 12.00
C ASP A 783 3.93 -11.96 11.74
N ALA A 784 4.53 -12.41 10.61
CA ALA A 784 5.87 -12.00 10.20
C ALA A 784 5.92 -10.58 9.62
N ALA A 785 4.85 -10.15 8.96
CA ALA A 785 4.67 -8.84 8.33
C ALA A 785 4.01 -7.81 9.26
N HIS A 786 3.03 -8.22 10.08
CA HIS A 786 2.34 -7.35 11.04
C HIS A 786 1.86 -8.14 12.26
N THR A 787 1.88 -7.54 13.44
CA THR A 787 1.35 -8.10 14.68
C THR A 787 0.44 -7.06 15.32
N ILE A 788 -0.79 -7.45 15.68
CA ILE A 788 -1.84 -6.51 16.08
C ILE A 788 -2.44 -6.93 17.42
N HIS A 789 -2.87 -5.95 18.22
CA HIS A 789 -3.73 -6.18 19.37
C HIS A 789 -4.98 -6.98 18.96
N PRO A 790 -5.40 -8.02 19.71
CA PRO A 790 -6.56 -8.87 19.36
C PRO A 790 -7.94 -8.17 19.45
N LEU A 791 -7.96 -6.84 19.43
CA LEU A 791 -9.08 -5.93 19.70
C LEU A 791 -10.30 -6.10 18.75
N ALA A 792 -10.11 -6.81 17.65
CA ALA A 792 -11.13 -7.11 16.65
C ALA A 792 -10.99 -8.53 16.05
N GLY A 793 -10.14 -9.39 16.61
CA GLY A 793 -9.83 -10.74 16.07
C GLY A 793 -9.11 -10.79 14.71
N GLN A 794 -8.87 -9.66 14.05
CA GLN A 794 -8.56 -9.60 12.61
C GLN A 794 -7.17 -10.10 12.17
N GLY A 795 -6.21 -10.31 13.07
CA GLY A 795 -4.83 -10.68 12.69
C GLY A 795 -4.75 -11.92 11.79
N LEU A 796 -5.55 -12.95 12.09
CA LEU A 796 -5.63 -14.15 11.24
C LEU A 796 -6.27 -13.86 9.87
N ASN A 797 -7.36 -13.09 9.83
CA ASN A 797 -8.04 -12.74 8.57
C ASN A 797 -7.15 -11.91 7.65
N GLN A 798 -6.38 -10.99 8.22
CA GLN A 798 -5.37 -10.23 7.49
C GLN A 798 -4.28 -11.15 6.95
N GLY A 799 -3.76 -12.06 7.77
CA GLY A 799 -2.81 -13.09 7.31
C GLY A 799 -3.37 -13.97 6.19
N GLN A 800 -4.64 -14.38 6.23
CA GLN A 800 -5.28 -15.14 5.15
C GLN A 800 -5.45 -14.29 3.87
N GLY A 801 -5.80 -13.01 3.99
CA GLY A 801 -5.86 -12.09 2.84
C GLY A 801 -4.48 -11.75 2.25
N ASP A 802 -3.43 -11.74 3.08
CA ASP A 802 -2.05 -11.60 2.62
C ASP A 802 -1.62 -12.82 1.81
N VAL A 803 -1.94 -14.01 2.33
CA VAL A 803 -1.72 -15.29 1.65
C VAL A 803 -2.49 -15.36 0.32
N GLU A 804 -3.75 -14.92 0.27
CA GLU A 804 -4.51 -14.86 -0.98
C GLU A 804 -3.85 -13.92 -2.00
N GLY A 805 -3.45 -12.71 -1.57
CA GLY A 805 -2.78 -11.73 -2.44
C GLY A 805 -1.44 -12.23 -2.97
N LEU A 806 -0.62 -12.86 -2.10
CA LEU A 806 0.67 -13.43 -2.50
C LEU A 806 0.50 -14.64 -3.44
N ALA A 807 -0.45 -15.54 -3.15
CA ALA A 807 -0.74 -16.69 -4.03
C ALA A 807 -1.18 -16.24 -5.44
N ARG A 808 -2.08 -15.24 -5.52
CA ARG A 808 -2.52 -14.59 -6.77
C ARG A 808 -1.35 -13.95 -7.53
N THR A 809 -0.41 -13.35 -6.79
CA THR A 809 0.78 -12.70 -7.37
C THR A 809 1.77 -13.72 -7.93
N ILE A 810 2.00 -14.85 -7.23
CA ILE A 810 2.83 -15.96 -7.71
C ILE A 810 2.17 -16.68 -8.91
N GLU A 811 0.85 -16.84 -8.91
CA GLU A 811 0.06 -17.33 -10.05
C GLU A 811 0.23 -16.43 -11.28
N TYR A 812 0.12 -15.11 -11.12
CA TYR A 812 0.32 -14.15 -12.20
C TYR A 812 1.75 -14.22 -12.75
N ALA A 813 2.76 -14.23 -11.88
CA ALA A 813 4.15 -14.34 -12.28
C ALA A 813 4.43 -15.65 -13.05
N ALA A 814 3.98 -16.80 -12.52
CA ALA A 814 4.17 -18.11 -13.13
C ALA A 814 3.45 -18.23 -14.50
N SER A 815 2.21 -17.75 -14.62
CA SER A 815 1.45 -17.78 -15.89
C SER A 815 2.05 -16.89 -16.98
N HIS A 816 2.79 -15.84 -16.61
CA HIS A 816 3.46 -14.92 -17.54
C HIS A 816 4.95 -15.23 -17.73
N GLY A 817 5.45 -16.36 -17.22
CA GLY A 817 6.86 -16.77 -17.33
C GLY A 817 7.86 -15.88 -16.58
N GLN A 818 7.38 -15.09 -15.61
CA GLN A 818 8.23 -14.23 -14.78
C GLN A 818 8.92 -15.05 -13.68
N ASP A 819 10.07 -14.55 -13.19
CA ASP A 819 10.71 -15.16 -12.03
C ASP A 819 10.05 -14.72 -10.72
N VAL A 820 9.36 -15.67 -10.08
CA VAL A 820 8.54 -15.51 -8.86
C VAL A 820 9.30 -14.91 -7.66
N GLY A 821 10.63 -14.95 -7.69
CA GLY A 821 11.48 -14.32 -6.68
C GLY A 821 11.69 -12.83 -6.85
N THR A 822 11.56 -12.29 -8.07
CA THR A 822 11.97 -10.91 -8.35
C THR A 822 11.05 -9.90 -7.67
N ARG A 823 11.63 -8.82 -7.12
CA ARG A 823 10.87 -7.75 -6.48
C ARG A 823 9.78 -7.19 -7.41
N MET A 824 10.06 -7.05 -8.70
CA MET A 824 9.11 -6.53 -9.68
C MET A 824 7.85 -7.41 -9.79
N SER A 825 7.99 -8.73 -9.73
CA SER A 825 6.84 -9.66 -9.70
C SER A 825 6.12 -9.64 -8.35
N LEU A 826 6.79 -9.29 -7.25
CA LEU A 826 6.21 -9.25 -5.89
C LEU A 826 5.57 -7.89 -5.50
N GLU A 827 5.91 -6.79 -6.18
CA GLU A 827 5.41 -5.44 -5.88
C GLU A 827 3.86 -5.31 -5.91
N PRO A 828 3.09 -6.03 -6.78
CA PRO A 828 1.63 -6.04 -6.71
C PRO A 828 1.09 -6.47 -5.33
N TYR A 829 1.59 -7.59 -4.78
CA TYR A 829 1.23 -8.08 -3.44
C TYR A 829 1.51 -7.02 -2.37
N ASN A 830 2.69 -6.40 -2.40
CA ASN A 830 3.07 -5.34 -1.47
C ASN A 830 2.10 -4.14 -1.59
N SER A 831 1.79 -3.68 -2.80
CA SER A 831 0.92 -2.53 -3.04
C SER A 831 -0.53 -2.73 -2.55
N GLU A 832 -1.11 -3.92 -2.77
CA GLU A 832 -2.47 -4.26 -2.32
C GLU A 832 -2.52 -4.43 -0.79
N ARG A 833 -1.59 -5.22 -0.23
CA ARG A 833 -1.69 -5.73 1.14
C ARG A 833 -1.10 -4.80 2.18
N TYR A 834 0.01 -4.11 1.90
CA TYR A 834 0.59 -3.14 2.82
C TYR A 834 -0.41 -2.00 3.12
N ALA A 835 -1.05 -1.44 2.08
CA ALA A 835 -2.02 -0.37 2.24
C ALA A 835 -3.25 -0.80 3.06
N ALA A 836 -3.85 -1.95 2.71
CA ALA A 836 -5.03 -2.48 3.40
C ALA A 836 -4.77 -2.74 4.89
N ASN A 837 -3.65 -3.41 5.21
CA ASN A 837 -3.27 -3.70 6.59
C ASN A 837 -2.88 -2.43 7.37
N HIS A 838 -2.18 -1.47 6.74
CA HIS A 838 -1.80 -0.21 7.40
C HIS A 838 -3.02 0.65 7.79
N VAL A 839 -4.06 0.68 6.96
CA VAL A 839 -5.34 1.32 7.29
C VAL A 839 -5.98 0.65 8.51
N LEU A 840 -6.06 -0.68 8.53
CA LEU A 840 -6.69 -1.43 9.62
C LEU A 840 -5.90 -1.31 10.95
N LEU A 841 -4.57 -1.43 10.90
CA LEU A 841 -3.65 -1.10 12.00
C LEU A 841 -3.93 0.30 12.58
N GLY A 842 -4.03 1.31 11.70
CA GLY A 842 -4.28 2.70 12.08
C GLY A 842 -5.68 2.95 12.65
N VAL A 843 -6.69 2.15 12.28
CA VAL A 843 -8.02 2.19 12.90
C VAL A 843 -8.00 1.54 14.28
N CYS A 844 -7.43 0.33 14.41
CA CYS A 844 -7.35 -0.39 15.68
C CYS A 844 -6.61 0.39 16.78
N ASP A 845 -5.49 1.05 16.44
CA ASP A 845 -4.75 1.86 17.42
C ASP A 845 -5.50 3.14 17.84
N LYS A 846 -6.17 3.82 16.90
CA LYS A 846 -7.00 4.99 17.23
C LYS A 846 -8.17 4.62 18.13
N LEU A 847 -8.82 3.47 17.88
CA LEU A 847 -9.86 2.94 18.76
C LEU A 847 -9.28 2.63 20.15
N HIS A 848 -8.17 1.89 20.23
CA HIS A 848 -7.52 1.59 21.52
C HIS A 848 -7.26 2.86 22.35
N ARG A 849 -6.64 3.89 21.75
CA ARG A 849 -6.36 5.17 22.42
C ARG A 849 -7.62 5.95 22.81
N LEU A 850 -8.71 5.86 22.04
CA LEU A 850 -9.96 6.54 22.34
C LEU A 850 -10.70 5.92 23.55
N TYR A 851 -10.61 4.60 23.71
CA TYR A 851 -11.22 3.89 24.85
C TYR A 851 -10.34 3.86 26.10
N SER A 852 -9.00 3.92 25.96
CA SER A 852 -8.07 3.89 27.11
C SER A 852 -7.99 5.18 27.92
N VAL A 853 -8.71 6.24 27.55
CA VAL A 853 -8.75 7.51 28.31
C VAL A 853 -9.88 7.45 29.34
N GLY A 854 -9.51 7.46 30.63
CA GLY A 854 -10.43 7.32 31.76
C GLY A 854 -11.06 8.61 32.29
N GLY A 855 -10.81 9.79 31.70
CA GLY A 855 -11.38 11.05 32.21
C GLY A 855 -11.15 12.28 31.34
N GLY A 856 -11.85 13.36 31.67
CA GLY A 856 -11.81 14.65 30.97
C GLY A 856 -12.89 14.82 29.89
N PRO A 857 -12.91 15.96 29.16
CA PRO A 857 -13.96 16.29 28.19
C PRO A 857 -14.01 15.37 26.95
N LEU A 858 -13.08 14.43 26.82
CA LEU A 858 -13.08 13.41 25.78
C LEU A 858 -14.15 12.31 26.02
N VAL A 859 -14.61 12.10 27.25
CA VAL A 859 -15.65 11.09 27.58
C VAL A 859 -17.01 11.41 26.95
N PRO A 860 -17.59 12.62 27.09
CA PRO A 860 -18.84 12.96 26.40
C PRO A 860 -18.66 13.01 24.87
N LEU A 861 -17.48 13.39 24.36
CA LEU A 861 -17.17 13.31 22.93
C LEU A 861 -17.13 11.87 22.40
N ARG A 862 -16.65 10.90 23.18
CA ARG A 862 -16.70 9.47 22.85
C ARG A 862 -18.13 8.96 22.74
N SER A 863 -18.97 9.33 23.71
CA SER A 863 -20.39 8.93 23.74
C SER A 863 -21.20 9.57 22.60
N LEU A 864 -20.95 10.84 22.29
CA LEU A 864 -21.49 11.52 21.10
C LEU A 864 -21.03 10.86 19.80
N GLY A 865 -19.74 10.50 19.70
CA GLY A 865 -19.17 9.81 18.53
C GLY A 865 -19.79 8.42 18.30
N LEU A 866 -19.93 7.62 19.35
CA LEU A 866 -20.60 6.31 19.32
C LEU A 866 -22.05 6.43 18.84
N ASN A 867 -22.82 7.32 19.47
CA ASN A 867 -24.24 7.50 19.15
C ASN A 867 -24.44 8.07 17.73
N ALA A 868 -23.53 8.95 17.27
CA ALA A 868 -23.54 9.45 15.89
C ALA A 868 -23.20 8.34 14.88
N VAL A 869 -22.24 7.46 15.18
CA VAL A 869 -21.90 6.31 14.31
C VAL A 869 -23.06 5.32 14.23
N ASN A 870 -23.75 5.03 15.34
CA ASN A 870 -24.91 4.14 15.33
C ASN A 870 -26.11 4.76 14.57
N ALA A 871 -26.33 6.07 14.70
CA ALA A 871 -27.33 6.79 13.90
C ALA A 871 -27.01 6.83 12.40
N MET A 872 -25.72 6.90 12.01
CA MET A 872 -25.29 6.97 10.62
C MET A 872 -25.16 5.57 9.98
N ARG A 873 -26.29 5.03 9.50
CA ARG A 873 -26.35 3.73 8.78
C ARG A 873 -25.25 3.50 7.72
N PRO A 874 -24.84 4.47 6.87
CA PRO A 874 -23.75 4.25 5.91
C PRO A 874 -22.40 3.96 6.57
N VAL A 875 -22.15 4.54 7.77
CA VAL A 875 -20.92 4.33 8.54
C VAL A 875 -20.95 2.96 9.23
N LYS A 876 -22.09 2.55 9.81
CA LYS A 876 -22.29 1.18 10.31
C LYS A 876 -22.06 0.15 9.19
N GLN A 877 -22.62 0.37 8.00
CA GLN A 877 -22.45 -0.52 6.84
C GLN A 877 -20.99 -0.55 6.31
N PHE A 878 -20.28 0.58 6.32
CA PHE A 878 -18.85 0.63 5.98
C PHE A 878 -18.02 -0.21 6.97
N PHE A 879 -18.22 -0.05 8.28
CA PHE A 879 -17.55 -0.86 9.29
C PHE A 879 -17.89 -2.35 9.18
N MET A 880 -19.14 -2.70 8.88
CA MET A 880 -19.55 -4.10 8.63
C MET A 880 -18.86 -4.71 7.40
N ASN A 881 -18.80 -3.99 6.28
CA ASN A 881 -18.11 -4.47 5.08
C ASN A 881 -16.60 -4.70 5.33
N GLN A 882 -15.97 -3.82 6.12
CA GLN A 882 -14.57 -3.99 6.52
C GLN A 882 -14.40 -5.16 7.51
N ALA A 883 -15.32 -5.33 8.47
CA ALA A 883 -15.28 -6.40 9.46
C ALA A 883 -15.59 -7.80 8.89
N ALA A 884 -16.41 -7.87 7.83
CA ALA A 884 -16.70 -9.09 7.07
C ALA A 884 -15.58 -9.47 6.06
N GLY A 885 -14.49 -8.70 6.01
CA GLY A 885 -13.34 -8.95 5.14
C GLY A 885 -13.51 -8.53 3.68
N ASN A 886 -14.65 -7.93 3.30
CA ASN A 886 -14.93 -7.52 1.92
C ASN A 886 -14.10 -6.31 1.46
N GLY A 887 -13.56 -5.53 2.41
CA GLY A 887 -12.58 -4.47 2.17
C GLY A 887 -13.14 -3.23 1.45
N ILE A 888 -12.24 -2.27 1.20
CA ILE A 888 -12.50 -1.15 0.30
C ILE A 888 -12.02 -1.57 -1.10
N LYS A 889 -12.96 -1.75 -2.04
CA LYS A 889 -12.62 -1.68 -3.47
C LYS A 889 -12.28 -0.24 -3.82
N LEU A 890 -11.00 0.08 -3.75
CA LEU A 890 -10.41 1.20 -4.48
C LEU A 890 -10.22 0.70 -5.91
N PHE A 891 -10.86 1.42 -6.85
CA PHE A 891 -11.13 1.01 -8.24
C PHE A 891 -12.27 -0.03 -8.37
#